data_AF-A0A661ZQF4-F1
#
_entry.id   AF-A0A661ZQF4-F1
#
_cell.length_a   1.000
_cell.length_b   1.000
_cell.length_c   1.000
_cell.angle_alpha   90.00
_cell.angle_beta   90.00
_cell.angle_gamma   90.00
#
_symmetry.space_group_name_H-M   'P 1'
#
loop_
_entity.id
_entity.type
_entity.pdbx_description
1 polymer ?
#
loop_
_entity_poly.entity_id
_entity_poly.type
_entity_poly.pdbx_seq_one_letter_code
_entity_poly.pdbx_strand_id
1 'polypeptide(L)'
;MRDKKELLRQIMISLAKNETTQADKLIQVFMDYIPEISTEEVTEVAQQLEDEKIFTDAEQHINIERKIFEVIEKKIPQKDLTEFAAGHPIHTFLKENKSIKELCNRAKKLNETENSFTNLYSDWTLIAKQFSDLDIHYLRKENQLFPFLEKRGFNHPSSIMWSLHDEIRKLAKDFSKVVANKDGKSANLALPALIREADEMIIKEERVLLPTATRLLTSDDWKELRVGEDEIGWIIPEPPKVWDIKISMDNNLKSDPKRIASILSIINDFFDGKSLDILQKEFEKELEGTITPGEFALTEQKMEDMGVDNTQFEAKIDELLKIFKKSLEKVSIDNLDEGHPMDTFIKENIAIKVLLTELRKAEKEIDLNNIDHQYWENAYNKLWQINTHYVRKENQLFPYLETKGFDKPSTVMWALHDDVRQLIKFNRNLLDDKNYRELFDTQEMMFNSIEDMIFKEEKILWATSLELISNEEWAEIRQGEDEVGYCLIDTPPMWNPNWQHPSTKAETEQVQVAGNIAPVPFTGGGKTSSQVGAINLDVGAITPEQINLIFKHMPFDVTYVDENDEVRYYNKGEDRVFPRSAGIIGRQVKYCHPPKSVHIVEKIVDTFKSGEKNEANFWINFHDKFVYIQYFAVRDNDGKYKGVLEITYDAKTVRNLEGEQRLLDWE
;
A
#
# COMPACT_ATOMS: atom_id res chain seq x y z
N MET A 1 36.00 -35.07 -20.97
CA MET A 1 35.71 -33.66 -20.62
C MET A 1 36.55 -33.35 -19.40
N ARG A 2 37.42 -32.33 -19.44
CA ARG A 2 38.07 -31.86 -18.20
C ARG A 2 36.97 -31.23 -17.34
N ASP A 3 36.90 -31.63 -16.08
CA ASP A 3 35.95 -31.04 -15.14
C ASP A 3 36.31 -29.55 -14.96
N LYS A 4 35.36 -28.67 -15.29
CA LYS A 4 35.55 -27.21 -15.25
C LYS A 4 35.83 -26.70 -13.84
N LYS A 5 35.26 -27.35 -12.80
CA LYS A 5 35.51 -27.01 -11.40
C LYS A 5 36.94 -27.35 -11.00
N GLU A 6 37.40 -28.54 -11.40
CA GLU A 6 38.77 -28.98 -11.13
C GLU A 6 39.81 -28.11 -11.86
N LEU A 7 39.53 -27.70 -13.10
CA LEU A 7 40.41 -26.79 -13.82
C LEU A 7 40.47 -25.41 -13.14
N LEU A 8 39.34 -24.86 -12.72
CA LEU A 8 39.27 -23.60 -11.97
C LEU A 8 40.03 -23.69 -10.65
N ARG A 9 39.86 -24.80 -9.91
CA ARG A 9 40.55 -25.11 -8.66
C ARG A 9 42.07 -25.11 -8.86
N GLN A 10 42.56 -25.76 -9.92
CA GLN A 10 43.99 -25.80 -10.24
C GLN A 10 44.56 -24.40 -10.55
N ILE A 11 43.80 -23.56 -11.26
CA ILE A 11 44.21 -22.17 -11.52
C ILE A 11 44.37 -21.42 -10.19
N MET A 12 43.37 -21.49 -9.31
CA MET A 12 43.39 -20.80 -8.02
C MET A 12 44.54 -21.29 -7.12
N ILE A 13 44.81 -22.60 -7.07
CA ILE A 13 45.94 -23.17 -6.31
C ILE A 13 47.28 -22.68 -6.88
N SER A 14 47.47 -22.70 -8.20
CA SER A 14 48.71 -22.21 -8.82
C SER A 14 48.91 -20.71 -8.58
N LEU A 15 47.85 -19.91 -8.56
CA LEU A 15 47.91 -18.51 -8.17
C LEU A 15 48.29 -18.33 -6.69
N ALA A 16 47.70 -19.11 -5.77
CA ALA A 16 48.03 -19.08 -4.35
C ALA A 16 49.50 -19.46 -4.06
N LYS A 17 50.09 -20.34 -4.88
CA LYS A 17 51.51 -20.73 -4.80
C LYS A 17 52.48 -19.79 -5.53
N ASN A 18 51.99 -18.69 -6.12
CA ASN A 18 52.77 -17.80 -6.99
C ASN A 18 53.41 -18.50 -8.22
N GLU A 19 52.81 -19.58 -8.71
CA GLU A 19 53.26 -20.32 -9.90
C GLU A 19 52.68 -19.69 -11.19
N THR A 20 53.04 -18.44 -11.48
CA THR A 20 52.42 -17.62 -12.54
C THR A 20 52.42 -18.27 -13.92
N THR A 21 53.55 -18.85 -14.35
CA THR A 21 53.66 -19.55 -15.66
C THR A 21 52.73 -20.75 -15.76
N GLN A 22 52.45 -21.43 -14.65
CA GLN A 22 51.54 -22.58 -14.63
C GLN A 22 50.09 -22.11 -14.63
N ALA A 23 49.77 -21.09 -13.83
CA ALA A 23 48.46 -20.46 -13.82
C ALA A 23 48.07 -19.94 -15.22
N ASP A 24 48.97 -19.25 -15.92
CA ASP A 24 48.70 -18.69 -17.26
C ASP A 24 48.41 -19.79 -18.29
N LYS A 25 49.10 -20.94 -18.22
CA LYS A 25 48.81 -22.10 -19.07
C LYS A 25 47.44 -22.68 -18.78
N LEU A 26 47.08 -22.82 -17.51
CA LEU A 26 45.78 -23.34 -17.09
C LEU A 26 44.63 -22.38 -17.46
N ILE A 27 44.86 -21.07 -17.37
CA ILE A 27 43.93 -20.03 -17.84
C ILE A 27 43.71 -20.16 -19.35
N GLN A 28 44.76 -20.31 -20.15
CA GLN A 28 44.61 -20.48 -21.59
C GLN A 28 43.79 -21.74 -21.93
N VAL A 29 44.07 -22.85 -21.24
CA VAL A 29 43.28 -24.08 -21.37
C VAL A 29 41.81 -23.85 -20.99
N PHE A 30 41.56 -23.11 -19.91
CA PHE A 30 40.20 -22.80 -19.47
C PHE A 30 39.46 -22.00 -20.55
N MET A 31 40.11 -20.98 -21.12
CA MET A 31 39.52 -20.13 -22.16
C MET A 31 39.24 -20.89 -23.46
N ASP A 32 40.11 -21.81 -23.86
CA ASP A 32 39.98 -22.56 -25.11
C ASP A 32 38.91 -23.67 -25.05
N TYR A 33 38.75 -24.32 -23.89
CA TYR A 33 37.95 -25.55 -23.78
C TYR A 33 36.68 -25.44 -22.94
N ILE A 34 36.56 -24.44 -22.06
CA ILE A 34 35.35 -24.24 -21.25
C ILE A 34 34.48 -23.20 -21.94
N PRO A 35 33.29 -23.58 -22.46
CA PRO A 35 32.41 -22.65 -23.16
C PRO A 35 31.69 -21.70 -22.19
N GLU A 36 31.29 -22.21 -21.02
CA GLU A 36 30.54 -21.48 -20.01
C GLU A 36 30.88 -21.97 -18.59
N ILE A 37 30.72 -21.09 -17.61
CA ILE A 37 30.78 -21.43 -16.19
C ILE A 37 29.72 -20.65 -15.42
N SER A 38 29.05 -21.32 -14.48
CA SER A 38 28.05 -20.67 -13.63
C SER A 38 28.68 -20.09 -12.37
N THR A 39 28.01 -19.11 -11.78
CA THR A 39 28.44 -18.40 -10.57
C THR A 39 28.51 -19.31 -9.34
N GLU A 40 27.64 -20.32 -9.28
CA GLU A 40 27.59 -21.31 -8.21
C GLU A 40 28.81 -22.21 -8.24
N GLU A 41 29.26 -22.61 -9.43
CA GLU A 41 30.44 -23.46 -9.60
C GLU A 41 31.72 -22.73 -9.21
N VAL A 42 31.80 -21.44 -9.47
CA VAL A 42 32.91 -20.58 -9.06
C VAL A 42 32.90 -20.42 -7.54
N THR A 43 31.74 -20.13 -6.96
CA THR A 43 31.56 -19.96 -5.52
C THR A 43 31.88 -21.24 -4.75
N GLU A 44 31.43 -22.40 -5.23
CA GLU A 44 31.76 -23.70 -4.62
C GLU A 44 33.26 -23.96 -4.61
N VAL A 45 33.97 -23.67 -5.71
CA VAL A 45 35.42 -23.87 -5.77
C VAL A 45 36.15 -22.92 -4.82
N ALA A 46 35.75 -21.65 -4.76
CA ALA A 46 36.34 -20.68 -3.84
C ALA A 46 36.12 -21.09 -2.37
N GLN A 47 34.89 -21.47 -2.01
CA GLN A 47 34.56 -21.93 -0.66
C GLN A 47 35.36 -23.17 -0.26
N GLN A 48 35.50 -24.16 -1.15
CA GLN A 48 36.29 -25.36 -0.88
C GLN A 48 37.75 -25.04 -0.61
N LEU A 49 38.34 -24.11 -1.36
CA LEU A 49 39.74 -23.71 -1.18
C LEU A 49 39.97 -22.92 0.11
N GLU A 50 38.96 -22.15 0.54
CA GLU A 50 38.97 -21.47 1.83
C GLU A 50 38.85 -22.46 2.99
N ASP A 51 37.93 -23.42 2.91
CA ASP A 51 37.78 -24.49 3.91
C ASP A 51 39.07 -25.34 4.03
N GLU A 52 39.77 -25.55 2.91
CA GLU A 52 41.07 -26.22 2.83
C GLU A 52 42.25 -25.36 3.29
N LYS A 53 42.03 -24.08 3.61
CA LYS A 53 43.05 -23.10 4.04
C LYS A 53 44.22 -22.98 3.06
N ILE A 54 43.90 -22.98 1.76
CA ILE A 54 44.89 -22.84 0.69
C ILE A 54 45.47 -21.41 0.64
N PHE A 55 44.66 -20.42 0.99
CA PHE A 55 45.07 -19.01 1.02
C PHE A 55 45.79 -18.67 2.33
N THR A 56 46.86 -17.87 2.23
CA THR A 56 47.68 -17.47 3.39
C THR A 56 46.99 -16.44 4.27
N ASP A 57 46.20 -15.57 3.65
CA ASP A 57 45.47 -14.47 4.27
C ASP A 57 44.32 -13.99 3.34
N ALA A 58 43.45 -13.14 3.88
CA ALA A 58 42.30 -12.60 3.15
C ALA A 58 42.69 -11.72 1.95
N GLU A 59 43.83 -11.02 2.02
CA GLU A 59 44.29 -10.15 0.93
C GLU A 59 44.74 -10.99 -0.26
N GLN A 60 45.45 -12.09 -0.02
CA GLN A 60 45.79 -13.07 -1.05
C GLN A 60 44.53 -13.66 -1.69
N HIS A 61 43.53 -14.02 -0.88
CA HIS A 61 42.29 -14.58 -1.39
C HIS A 61 41.57 -13.61 -2.34
N ILE A 62 41.35 -12.37 -1.90
CA ILE A 62 40.69 -11.31 -2.70
C ILE A 62 41.42 -11.06 -4.03
N ASN A 63 42.75 -11.00 -4.00
CA ASN A 63 43.56 -10.80 -5.20
C ASN A 63 43.43 -11.94 -6.22
N ILE A 64 43.36 -13.18 -5.73
CA ILE A 64 43.16 -14.35 -6.58
C ILE A 64 41.75 -14.32 -7.18
N GLU A 65 40.72 -14.02 -6.39
CA GLU A 65 39.35 -13.91 -6.89
C GLU A 65 39.20 -12.81 -7.95
N ARG A 66 39.83 -11.64 -7.79
CA ARG A 66 39.85 -10.61 -8.85
C ARG A 66 40.43 -11.15 -10.15
N LYS A 67 41.59 -11.79 -10.09
CA LYS A 67 42.26 -12.35 -11.27
C LYS A 67 41.46 -13.48 -11.90
N ILE A 68 40.80 -14.31 -11.09
CA ILE A 68 39.89 -15.34 -11.59
C ILE A 68 38.68 -14.72 -12.28
N PHE A 69 38.07 -13.70 -11.67
CA PHE A 69 36.91 -13.02 -12.24
C PHE A 69 37.21 -12.48 -13.65
N GLU A 70 38.35 -11.84 -13.86
CA GLU A 70 38.81 -11.38 -15.20
C GLU A 70 38.85 -12.51 -16.26
N VAL A 71 39.18 -13.73 -15.83
CA VAL A 71 39.24 -14.91 -16.70
C VAL A 71 37.84 -15.41 -17.02
N ILE A 72 36.99 -15.54 -16.00
CA ILE A 72 35.68 -16.20 -16.13
C ILE A 72 34.57 -15.26 -16.60
N GLU A 73 34.71 -13.94 -16.46
CA GLU A 73 33.64 -12.96 -16.73
C GLU A 73 33.01 -13.15 -18.12
N LYS A 74 33.84 -13.44 -19.13
CA LYS A 74 33.42 -13.66 -20.54
C LYS A 74 32.72 -15.00 -20.78
N LYS A 75 32.74 -15.89 -19.79
CA LYS A 75 32.19 -17.24 -19.83
C LYS A 75 30.95 -17.39 -18.92
N ILE A 76 30.62 -16.37 -18.13
CA ILE A 76 29.38 -16.33 -17.34
C ILE A 76 28.22 -15.95 -18.28
N PRO A 77 27.14 -16.75 -18.36
CA PRO A 77 25.97 -16.43 -19.18
C PRO A 77 25.36 -15.09 -18.77
N GLN A 78 25.06 -14.24 -19.76
CA GLN A 78 24.38 -12.97 -19.51
C GLN A 78 22.87 -13.21 -19.41
N LYS A 79 22.29 -12.98 -18.23
CA LYS A 79 20.84 -12.95 -18.04
C LYS A 79 20.31 -11.57 -18.44
N ASP A 80 19.22 -11.53 -19.19
CA ASP A 80 18.50 -10.28 -19.40
C ASP A 80 17.71 -9.96 -18.13
N LEU A 81 18.04 -8.84 -17.49
CA LEU A 81 17.39 -8.36 -16.27
C LEU A 81 16.50 -7.14 -16.56
N THR A 82 16.29 -6.79 -17.83
CA THR A 82 15.44 -5.65 -18.22
C THR A 82 13.94 -5.96 -18.14
N GLU A 83 13.58 -7.23 -17.89
CA GLU A 83 12.20 -7.70 -17.69
C GLU A 83 11.53 -7.18 -16.41
N PHE A 84 12.31 -6.72 -15.42
CA PHE A 84 11.77 -6.27 -14.14
C PHE A 84 11.15 -4.87 -14.24
N ALA A 85 9.91 -4.74 -13.77
CA ALA A 85 9.15 -3.50 -13.81
C ALA A 85 9.80 -2.36 -12.99
N ALA A 86 9.52 -1.12 -13.39
CA ALA A 86 9.98 0.06 -12.68
C ALA A 86 9.51 0.05 -11.21
N GLY A 87 10.46 0.21 -10.29
CA GLY A 87 10.23 0.17 -8.84
C GLY A 87 10.78 -1.09 -8.17
N HIS A 88 10.86 -2.21 -8.91
CA HIS A 88 11.49 -3.43 -8.41
C HIS A 88 12.96 -3.18 -8.01
N PRO A 89 13.48 -3.73 -6.89
CA PRO A 89 14.85 -3.51 -6.44
C PRO A 89 15.93 -3.79 -7.51
N ILE A 90 15.83 -4.92 -8.24
CA ILE A 90 16.68 -5.21 -9.42
C ILE A 90 16.68 -4.07 -10.45
N HIS A 91 15.50 -3.58 -10.87
CA HIS A 91 15.41 -2.47 -11.82
C HIS A 91 16.12 -1.22 -11.27
N THR A 92 15.98 -0.96 -9.96
CA THR A 92 16.66 0.16 -9.30
C THR A 92 18.19 -0.01 -9.29
N PHE A 93 18.71 -1.17 -8.89
CA PHE A 93 20.16 -1.43 -8.93
C PHE A 93 20.74 -1.30 -10.35
N LEU A 94 20.02 -1.77 -11.39
CA LEU A 94 20.44 -1.59 -12.78
C LEU A 94 20.48 -0.10 -13.19
N LYS A 95 19.49 0.69 -12.77
CA LYS A 95 19.45 2.14 -13.03
C LYS A 95 20.60 2.87 -12.33
N GLU A 96 20.94 2.47 -11.13
CA GLU A 96 22.10 2.99 -10.41
C GLU A 96 23.42 2.57 -11.07
N ASN A 97 23.58 1.31 -11.46
CA ASN A 97 24.76 0.82 -12.17
C ASN A 97 24.99 1.56 -13.48
N LYS A 98 23.91 1.84 -14.22
CA LYS A 98 23.98 2.73 -15.39
C LYS A 98 24.49 4.13 -15.03
N SER A 99 24.01 4.71 -13.93
CA SER A 99 24.41 6.05 -13.47
C SER A 99 25.87 6.08 -13.00
N ILE A 100 26.34 5.04 -12.31
CA ILE A 100 27.74 4.89 -11.90
C ILE A 100 28.63 4.73 -13.13
N LYS A 101 28.22 3.95 -14.14
CA LYS A 101 28.95 3.81 -15.40
C LYS A 101 29.05 5.14 -16.17
N GLU A 102 27.99 5.96 -16.15
CA GLU A 102 28.01 7.31 -16.71
C GLU A 102 28.98 8.23 -15.93
N LEU A 103 29.04 8.11 -14.60
CA LEU A 103 30.03 8.80 -13.76
C LEU A 103 31.47 8.38 -14.11
N CYS A 104 31.76 7.08 -14.19
CA CYS A 104 33.07 6.56 -14.58
C CYS A 104 33.52 7.08 -15.95
N ASN A 105 32.61 7.10 -16.92
CA ASN A 105 32.89 7.65 -18.25
C ASN A 105 33.19 9.15 -18.23
N ARG A 106 32.45 9.95 -17.43
CA ARG A 106 32.73 11.38 -17.26
C ARG A 106 34.08 11.61 -16.57
N ALA A 107 34.38 10.82 -15.53
CA ALA A 107 35.65 10.88 -14.81
C ALA A 107 36.84 10.55 -15.70
N LYS A 108 36.71 9.52 -16.54
CA LYS A 108 37.74 9.14 -17.52
C LYS A 108 38.03 10.27 -18.50
N LYS A 109 36.98 10.87 -19.09
CA LYS A 109 37.13 12.02 -20.01
C LYS A 109 37.78 13.21 -19.33
N LEU A 110 37.41 13.48 -18.07
CA LEU A 110 38.00 14.56 -17.28
C LEU A 110 39.51 14.32 -17.05
N ASN A 111 39.90 13.09 -16.73
CA ASN A 111 41.30 12.70 -16.50
C ASN A 111 42.15 12.75 -17.78
N GLU A 112 41.57 12.45 -18.95
CA GLU A 112 42.25 12.49 -20.25
C GLU A 112 42.40 13.93 -20.81
N THR A 113 41.63 14.88 -20.29
CA THR A 113 41.65 16.27 -20.76
C THR A 113 42.87 17.02 -20.22
N GLU A 114 43.67 17.59 -21.11
CA GLU A 114 44.91 18.29 -20.76
C GLU A 114 44.62 19.50 -19.84
N ASN A 115 45.39 19.62 -18.75
CA ASN A 115 45.24 20.68 -17.73
C ASN A 115 43.82 20.78 -17.11
N SER A 116 43.00 19.72 -17.18
CA SER A 116 41.63 19.74 -16.66
C SER A 116 41.56 20.00 -15.17
N PHE A 117 42.53 19.53 -14.38
CA PHE A 117 42.54 19.75 -12.93
C PHE A 117 42.57 21.24 -12.57
N THR A 118 43.29 22.05 -13.35
CA THR A 118 43.38 23.49 -13.16
C THR A 118 42.16 24.20 -13.73
N ASN A 119 41.76 23.83 -14.95
CA ASN A 119 40.74 24.56 -15.72
C ASN A 119 39.30 24.19 -15.35
N LEU A 120 39.09 22.97 -14.84
CA LEU A 120 37.80 22.35 -14.54
C LEU A 120 37.76 21.83 -13.09
N TYR A 121 38.39 22.56 -12.17
CA TYR A 121 38.50 22.13 -10.76
C TYR A 121 37.13 21.88 -10.09
N SER A 122 36.09 22.62 -10.48
CA SER A 122 34.71 22.39 -10.05
C SER A 122 34.22 21.00 -10.43
N ASP A 123 34.54 20.52 -11.63
CA ASP A 123 34.17 19.19 -12.12
C ASP A 123 34.92 18.10 -11.37
N TRP A 124 36.21 18.31 -11.05
CA TRP A 124 36.97 17.40 -10.19
C TRP A 124 36.37 17.30 -8.78
N THR A 125 35.93 18.44 -8.23
CA THR A 125 35.26 18.48 -6.91
C THR A 125 33.92 17.76 -6.95
N LEU A 126 33.15 17.96 -8.03
CA LEU A 126 31.86 17.28 -8.23
C LEU A 126 32.06 15.76 -8.38
N ILE A 127 33.03 15.33 -9.20
CA ILE A 127 33.33 13.90 -9.38
C ILE A 127 33.80 13.26 -8.08
N ALA A 128 34.65 13.94 -7.29
CA ALA A 128 35.07 13.46 -5.98
C ALA A 128 33.88 13.25 -5.03
N LYS A 129 32.94 14.20 -5.01
CA LYS A 129 31.69 14.06 -4.26
C LYS A 129 30.86 12.88 -4.76
N GLN A 130 30.61 12.81 -6.07
CA GLN A 130 29.79 11.74 -6.66
C GLN A 130 30.39 10.35 -6.43
N PHE A 131 31.72 10.19 -6.47
CA PHE A 131 32.37 8.93 -6.09
C PHE A 131 32.23 8.60 -4.61
N SER A 132 32.16 9.60 -3.73
CA SER A 132 31.87 9.38 -2.30
C SER A 132 30.43 8.93 -2.08
N ASP A 133 29.49 9.43 -2.90
CA ASP A 133 28.07 9.08 -2.83
C ASP A 133 27.77 7.63 -3.27
N LEU A 134 28.73 6.90 -3.89
CA LEU A 134 28.62 5.45 -4.13
C LEU A 134 28.37 4.67 -2.84
N ASP A 135 28.78 5.21 -1.70
CA ASP A 135 28.54 4.59 -0.39
C ASP A 135 27.06 4.29 -0.14
N ILE A 136 26.15 5.16 -0.62
CA ILE A 136 24.70 4.97 -0.49
C ILE A 136 24.25 3.68 -1.20
N HIS A 137 24.74 3.47 -2.43
CA HIS A 137 24.45 2.27 -3.22
C HIS A 137 25.05 1.01 -2.56
N TYR A 138 26.26 1.09 -2.02
CA TYR A 138 26.90 -0.04 -1.33
C TYR A 138 26.22 -0.38 0.00
N LEU A 139 25.90 0.61 0.83
CA LEU A 139 25.16 0.42 2.08
C LEU A 139 23.82 -0.26 1.82
N ARG A 140 23.13 0.06 0.74
CA ARG A 140 21.85 -0.57 0.42
C ARG A 140 22.01 -2.03 0.04
N LYS A 141 23.01 -2.40 -0.77
CA LYS A 141 23.31 -3.82 -1.03
C LYS A 141 23.69 -4.56 0.25
N GLU A 142 24.56 -3.97 1.06
CA GLU A 142 25.10 -4.56 2.28
C GLU A 142 24.04 -4.79 3.35
N ASN A 143 23.16 -3.82 3.57
CA ASN A 143 22.19 -3.87 4.67
C ASN A 143 20.81 -4.38 4.23
N GLN A 144 20.46 -4.29 2.94
CA GLN A 144 19.14 -4.71 2.44
C GLN A 144 19.21 -5.97 1.59
N LEU A 145 20.22 -6.17 0.73
CA LEU A 145 20.26 -7.32 -0.18
C LEU A 145 21.02 -8.52 0.40
N PHE A 146 22.20 -8.30 0.97
CA PHE A 146 23.06 -9.39 1.47
C PHE A 146 22.39 -10.25 2.55
N PRO A 147 21.69 -9.71 3.56
CA PRO A 147 21.06 -10.54 4.59
C PRO A 147 20.09 -11.60 4.03
N PHE A 148 19.36 -11.28 2.95
CA PHE A 148 18.44 -12.23 2.31
C PHE A 148 19.16 -13.29 1.47
N LEU A 149 20.32 -12.96 0.90
CA LEU A 149 21.14 -13.90 0.14
C LEU A 149 21.95 -14.82 1.08
N GLU A 150 22.47 -14.29 2.18
CA GLU A 150 23.21 -15.01 3.22
C GLU A 150 22.37 -16.10 3.88
N LYS A 151 21.09 -15.79 4.19
CA LYS A 151 20.08 -16.79 4.62
C LYS A 151 19.95 -17.98 3.67
N ARG A 152 20.38 -17.85 2.41
CA ARG A 152 20.31 -18.85 1.34
C ARG A 152 21.67 -19.38 0.91
N GLY A 153 22.70 -19.18 1.73
CA GLY A 153 24.04 -19.76 1.52
C GLY A 153 24.99 -18.90 0.67
N PHE A 154 24.64 -17.65 0.36
CA PHE A 154 25.49 -16.72 -0.39
C PHE A 154 26.44 -15.92 0.53
N ASN A 155 27.02 -16.55 1.56
CA ASN A 155 27.81 -15.87 2.60
C ASN A 155 29.22 -15.47 2.14
N HIS A 156 29.87 -16.33 1.35
CA HIS A 156 31.23 -16.08 0.89
C HIS A 156 31.31 -14.96 -0.15
N PRO A 157 30.52 -14.97 -1.25
CA PRO A 157 30.57 -13.90 -2.24
C PRO A 157 30.15 -12.53 -1.68
N SER A 158 29.18 -12.47 -0.75
CA SER A 158 28.77 -11.22 -0.10
C SER A 158 29.90 -10.63 0.75
N SER A 159 30.64 -11.46 1.50
CA SER A 159 31.80 -11.04 2.30
C SER A 159 32.93 -10.46 1.43
N ILE A 160 33.21 -11.09 0.28
CA ILE A 160 34.19 -10.57 -0.67
C ILE A 160 33.71 -9.26 -1.28
N MET A 161 32.46 -9.17 -1.74
CA MET A 161 31.89 -7.92 -2.28
C MET A 161 31.95 -6.78 -1.26
N TRP A 162 31.66 -7.05 0.01
CA TRP A 162 31.80 -6.07 1.10
C TRP A 162 33.23 -5.54 1.20
N SER A 163 34.22 -6.43 1.18
CA SER A 163 35.63 -6.05 1.23
C SER A 163 36.04 -5.19 0.03
N LEU A 164 35.49 -5.47 -1.16
CA LEU A 164 35.68 -4.65 -2.35
C LEU A 164 35.02 -3.27 -2.22
N HIS A 165 33.82 -3.18 -1.65
CA HIS A 165 33.17 -1.89 -1.37
C HIS A 165 34.03 -1.04 -0.43
N ASP A 166 34.61 -1.62 0.61
CA ASP A 166 35.49 -0.92 1.56
C ASP A 166 36.76 -0.37 0.89
N GLU A 167 37.34 -1.10 -0.06
CA GLU A 167 38.45 -0.60 -0.86
C GLU A 167 38.04 0.59 -1.74
N ILE A 168 36.88 0.51 -2.40
CA ILE A 168 36.35 1.59 -3.24
C ILE A 168 36.06 2.83 -2.38
N ARG A 169 35.45 2.66 -1.20
CA ARG A 169 35.23 3.76 -0.22
C ARG A 169 36.54 4.42 0.18
N LYS A 170 37.58 3.63 0.46
CA LYS A 170 38.90 4.14 0.80
C LYS A 170 39.51 4.94 -0.36
N LEU A 171 39.46 4.42 -1.57
CA LEU A 171 39.93 5.10 -2.78
C LEU A 171 39.17 6.40 -3.03
N ALA A 172 37.84 6.40 -2.91
CA ALA A 172 36.99 7.60 -3.06
C ALA A 172 37.31 8.67 -2.01
N LYS A 173 37.53 8.26 -0.75
CA LYS A 173 37.92 9.15 0.35
C LYS A 173 39.29 9.77 0.11
N ASP A 174 40.28 8.97 -0.30
CA ASP A 174 41.63 9.47 -0.55
C ASP A 174 41.67 10.37 -1.79
N PHE A 175 40.94 10.01 -2.85
CA PHE A 175 40.74 10.86 -4.02
C PHE A 175 40.13 12.22 -3.63
N SER A 176 39.08 12.22 -2.81
CA SER A 176 38.42 13.45 -2.33
C SER A 176 39.37 14.35 -1.53
N LYS A 177 40.20 13.77 -0.66
CA LYS A 177 41.23 14.53 0.08
C LYS A 177 42.25 15.17 -0.87
N VAL A 178 42.72 14.41 -1.85
CA VAL A 178 43.72 14.88 -2.81
C VAL A 178 43.17 16.03 -3.67
N VAL A 179 41.92 15.93 -4.12
CA VAL A 179 41.21 17.01 -4.83
C VAL A 179 41.03 18.24 -3.94
N ALA A 180 40.61 18.07 -2.69
CA ALA A 180 40.44 19.17 -1.72
C ALA A 180 41.76 19.90 -1.42
N ASN A 181 42.88 19.16 -1.37
CA ASN A 181 44.22 19.71 -1.20
C ASN A 181 44.79 20.36 -2.46
N LYS A 182 44.05 20.36 -3.58
CA LYS A 182 44.46 20.89 -4.88
C LYS A 182 45.74 20.23 -5.44
N ASP A 183 46.00 18.97 -5.08
CA ASP A 183 47.12 18.21 -5.61
C ASP A 183 46.72 17.47 -6.91
N GLY A 184 46.85 18.19 -8.03
CA GLY A 184 46.44 17.66 -9.33
C GLY A 184 47.25 16.44 -9.79
N LYS A 185 48.52 16.32 -9.41
CA LYS A 185 49.36 15.19 -9.85
C LYS A 185 48.87 13.90 -9.19
N SER A 186 48.63 13.94 -7.89
CA SER A 186 48.10 12.79 -7.15
C SER A 186 46.66 12.50 -7.54
N ALA A 187 45.84 13.51 -7.85
CA ALA A 187 44.45 13.31 -8.29
C ALA A 187 44.38 12.54 -9.61
N ASN A 188 45.21 12.92 -10.60
CA ASN A 188 45.30 12.24 -11.89
C ASN A 188 45.84 10.80 -11.80
N LEU A 189 46.63 10.49 -10.76
CA LEU A 189 47.11 9.14 -10.50
C LEU A 189 46.09 8.27 -9.76
N ALA A 190 45.32 8.85 -8.85
CA ALA A 190 44.34 8.13 -8.04
C ALA A 190 43.04 7.81 -8.82
N LEU A 191 42.59 8.73 -9.68
CA LEU A 191 41.31 8.62 -10.38
C LEU A 191 41.19 7.37 -11.27
N PRO A 192 42.20 6.96 -12.07
CA PRO A 192 42.12 5.74 -12.88
C PRO A 192 41.90 4.46 -12.06
N ALA A 193 42.51 4.36 -10.87
CA ALA A 193 42.33 3.21 -10.00
C ALA A 193 40.89 3.14 -9.45
N LEU A 194 40.35 4.29 -9.02
CA LEU A 194 38.97 4.38 -8.54
C LEU A 194 37.94 4.06 -9.63
N ILE A 195 38.14 4.57 -10.84
CA ILE A 195 37.29 4.25 -12.01
C ILE A 195 37.30 2.75 -12.27
N ARG A 196 38.49 2.13 -12.27
CA ARG A 196 38.64 0.69 -12.55
C ARG A 196 37.87 -0.15 -11.54
N GLU A 197 38.07 0.09 -10.24
CA GLU A 197 37.40 -0.70 -9.19
C GLU A 197 35.87 -0.49 -9.22
N ALA A 198 35.40 0.73 -9.45
CA ALA A 198 33.97 1.01 -9.58
C ALA A 198 33.34 0.31 -10.82
N ASP A 199 34.00 0.37 -11.98
CA ASP A 199 33.54 -0.30 -13.21
C ASP A 199 33.54 -1.82 -13.05
N GLU A 200 34.60 -2.39 -12.46
CA GLU A 200 34.67 -3.82 -12.16
C GLU A 200 33.56 -4.27 -11.19
N MET A 201 33.14 -3.41 -10.26
CA MET A 201 32.07 -3.72 -9.33
C MET A 201 30.71 -3.81 -10.02
N ILE A 202 30.40 -2.87 -10.92
CA ILE A 202 29.17 -2.91 -11.73
C ILE A 202 29.07 -4.23 -12.50
N ILE A 203 30.17 -4.69 -13.09
CA ILE A 203 30.20 -5.94 -13.85
C ILE A 203 29.92 -7.14 -12.94
N LYS A 204 30.55 -7.19 -11.76
CA LYS A 204 30.30 -8.24 -10.76
C LYS A 204 28.85 -8.24 -10.30
N GLU A 205 28.24 -7.06 -10.14
CA GLU A 205 26.83 -6.96 -9.78
C GLU A 205 25.90 -7.48 -10.87
N GLU A 206 26.05 -7.00 -12.10
CA GLU A 206 25.17 -7.33 -13.21
C GLU A 206 25.32 -8.79 -13.68
N ARG A 207 26.51 -9.39 -13.52
CA ARG A 207 26.79 -10.77 -13.97
C ARG A 207 26.74 -11.81 -12.87
N VAL A 208 26.88 -11.42 -11.60
CA VAL A 208 26.90 -12.36 -10.48
C VAL A 208 25.80 -12.03 -9.48
N LEU A 209 25.88 -10.88 -8.80
CA LEU A 209 24.99 -10.58 -7.68
C LEU A 209 23.51 -10.57 -8.07
N LEU A 210 23.13 -9.76 -9.07
CA LEU A 210 21.74 -9.55 -9.45
C LEU A 210 21.13 -10.81 -10.08
N PRO A 211 21.79 -11.51 -11.03
CA PRO A 211 21.28 -12.79 -11.53
C PRO A 211 21.08 -13.83 -10.42
N THR A 212 22.05 -13.97 -9.50
CA THR A 212 21.92 -14.89 -8.36
C THR A 212 20.76 -14.48 -7.45
N ALA A 213 20.59 -13.19 -7.17
CA ALA A 213 19.48 -12.70 -6.37
C ALA A 213 18.13 -13.02 -6.99
N THR A 214 17.96 -12.84 -8.31
CA THR A 214 16.69 -13.21 -8.99
C THR A 214 16.35 -14.69 -8.91
N ARG A 215 17.36 -15.57 -8.73
CA ARG A 215 17.17 -17.01 -8.63
C ARG A 215 16.91 -17.47 -7.19
N LEU A 216 17.51 -16.79 -6.21
CA LEU A 216 17.44 -17.16 -4.80
C LEU A 216 16.26 -16.52 -4.07
N LEU A 217 15.89 -15.29 -4.42
CA LEU A 217 14.90 -14.49 -3.71
C LEU A 217 13.49 -14.69 -4.29
N THR A 218 12.51 -14.78 -3.39
CA THR A 218 11.08 -14.85 -3.71
C THR A 218 10.50 -13.45 -3.85
N SER A 219 9.27 -13.35 -4.36
CA SER A 219 8.55 -12.07 -4.43
C SER A 219 8.44 -11.38 -3.06
N ASP A 220 8.26 -12.14 -1.99
CA ASP A 220 8.14 -11.58 -0.63
C ASP A 220 9.48 -11.10 -0.05
N ASP A 221 10.58 -11.78 -0.34
CA ASP A 221 11.91 -11.26 0.03
C ASP A 221 12.16 -9.90 -0.62
N TRP A 222 11.78 -9.76 -1.89
CA TRP A 222 11.93 -8.50 -2.61
C TRP A 222 11.04 -7.40 -2.04
N LYS A 223 9.86 -7.71 -1.50
CA LYS A 223 8.99 -6.77 -0.77
C LYS A 223 9.65 -6.26 0.49
N GLU A 224 10.07 -7.19 1.34
CA GLU A 224 10.67 -6.89 2.64
C GLU A 224 11.94 -6.04 2.43
N LEU A 225 12.76 -6.41 1.45
CA LEU A 225 13.91 -5.64 1.01
C LEU A 225 13.49 -4.22 0.58
N ARG A 226 12.49 -4.07 -0.29
CA ARG A 226 12.07 -2.76 -0.81
C ARG A 226 11.59 -1.82 0.29
N VAL A 227 10.94 -2.31 1.35
CA VAL A 227 10.49 -1.49 2.49
C VAL A 227 11.67 -0.82 3.19
N GLY A 228 12.78 -1.54 3.38
CA GLY A 228 13.96 -1.02 4.07
C GLY A 228 14.86 -0.11 3.22
N GLU A 229 14.70 -0.09 1.90
CA GLU A 229 15.57 0.69 1.01
C GLU A 229 15.44 2.21 1.18
N ASP A 230 14.25 2.71 1.50
CA ASP A 230 13.97 4.16 1.61
C ASP A 230 14.72 4.82 2.79
N GLU A 231 15.15 4.05 3.79
CA GLU A 231 15.90 4.56 4.96
C GLU A 231 17.35 4.95 4.61
N ILE A 232 17.95 4.31 3.61
CA ILE A 232 19.36 4.53 3.20
C ILE A 232 19.45 5.59 2.10
N GLY A 233 18.50 5.57 1.16
CA GLY A 233 18.46 6.48 0.02
C GLY A 233 19.07 5.93 -1.27
N TRP A 234 19.26 6.83 -2.24
CA TRP A 234 19.53 6.47 -3.64
C TRP A 234 20.64 7.35 -4.23
N ILE A 235 21.49 6.77 -5.09
CA ILE A 235 22.47 7.57 -5.85
C ILE A 235 21.85 8.24 -7.08
N ILE A 236 20.69 7.76 -7.52
CA ILE A 236 19.93 8.37 -8.62
C ILE A 236 19.19 9.62 -8.14
N PRO A 237 19.05 10.67 -8.98
CA PRO A 237 18.49 11.96 -8.57
C PRO A 237 17.02 11.91 -8.13
N GLU A 238 16.27 10.96 -8.68
CA GLU A 238 14.87 10.73 -8.35
C GLU A 238 14.75 9.39 -7.64
N PRO A 239 14.04 9.32 -6.50
CA PRO A 239 13.78 8.06 -5.86
C PRO A 239 13.05 7.13 -6.84
N PRO A 240 13.35 5.82 -6.82
CA PRO A 240 12.64 4.86 -7.64
C PRO A 240 11.15 4.91 -7.32
N LYS A 241 10.31 4.66 -8.34
CA LYS A 241 8.87 4.53 -8.13
C LYS A 241 8.61 3.49 -7.04
N VAL A 242 7.58 3.72 -6.22
CA VAL A 242 7.13 2.72 -5.27
C VAL A 242 6.80 1.46 -6.06
N TRP A 243 7.37 0.34 -5.65
CA TRP A 243 6.98 -0.94 -6.22
C TRP A 243 5.66 -1.32 -5.58
N ASP A 244 4.56 -0.97 -6.26
CA ASP A 244 3.23 -1.36 -5.82
C ASP A 244 3.13 -2.87 -5.94
N ILE A 245 3.21 -3.56 -4.81
CA ILE A 245 2.88 -4.98 -4.76
C ILE A 245 1.74 -5.14 -3.79
N LYS A 246 0.59 -5.48 -4.35
CA LYS A 246 -0.55 -5.99 -3.61
C LYS A 246 -0.07 -7.17 -2.76
N ILE A 247 -0.34 -7.13 -1.46
CA ILE A 247 -0.15 -8.28 -0.57
C ILE A 247 -0.91 -9.44 -1.21
N SER A 248 -0.28 -10.60 -1.36
CA SER A 248 -0.91 -11.72 -2.07
C SER A 248 -1.70 -12.57 -1.07
N MET A 249 -2.94 -12.92 -1.42
CA MET A 249 -3.87 -13.65 -0.54
C MET A 249 -3.33 -14.99 -0.05
N ASP A 250 -2.44 -15.63 -0.80
CA ASP A 250 -1.80 -16.90 -0.46
C ASP A 250 -0.93 -16.85 0.81
N ASN A 251 -0.48 -15.67 1.24
CA ASN A 251 0.24 -15.52 2.50
C ASN A 251 -0.69 -15.65 3.73
N ASN A 252 -1.99 -15.43 3.54
CA ASN A 252 -2.99 -15.46 4.60
C ASN A 252 -3.88 -16.72 4.55
N LEU A 253 -3.80 -17.50 3.47
CA LEU A 253 -4.62 -18.70 3.26
C LEU A 253 -3.80 -19.99 3.32
N LYS A 254 -4.32 -21.01 4.01
CA LYS A 254 -3.76 -22.37 3.95
C LYS A 254 -4.19 -23.04 2.65
N SER A 255 -3.45 -22.82 1.57
CA SER A 255 -3.75 -23.42 0.25
C SER A 255 -2.62 -24.33 -0.26
N ASP A 256 -2.99 -25.41 -0.96
CA ASP A 256 -2.02 -26.27 -1.66
C ASP A 256 -1.76 -25.68 -3.06
N PRO A 257 -0.51 -25.27 -3.39
CA PRO A 257 -0.18 -24.70 -4.69
C PRO A 257 -0.59 -25.57 -5.88
N LYS A 258 -0.56 -26.90 -5.74
CA LYS A 258 -0.97 -27.83 -6.80
C LYS A 258 -2.48 -27.77 -7.05
N ARG A 259 -3.27 -27.69 -5.97
CA ARG A 259 -4.73 -27.54 -6.07
C ARG A 259 -5.10 -26.21 -6.71
N ILE A 260 -4.45 -25.12 -6.30
CA ILE A 260 -4.65 -23.80 -6.90
C ILE A 260 -4.33 -23.81 -8.40
N ALA A 261 -3.23 -24.44 -8.82
CA ALA A 261 -2.91 -24.58 -10.24
C ALA A 261 -3.98 -25.37 -11.02
N SER A 262 -4.53 -26.45 -10.44
CA SER A 262 -5.62 -27.21 -11.05
C SER A 262 -6.92 -26.39 -11.17
N ILE A 263 -7.27 -25.60 -10.13
CA ILE A 263 -8.45 -24.73 -10.17
C ILE A 263 -8.27 -23.64 -11.24
N LEU A 264 -7.11 -22.99 -11.29
CA LEU A 264 -6.79 -21.99 -12.31
C LEU A 264 -6.87 -22.59 -13.72
N SER A 265 -6.40 -23.82 -13.93
CA SER A 265 -6.55 -24.50 -15.22
C SER A 265 -8.02 -24.68 -15.62
N ILE A 266 -8.88 -25.12 -14.70
CA ILE A 266 -10.31 -25.32 -14.96
C ILE A 266 -10.99 -23.98 -15.29
N ILE A 267 -10.66 -22.92 -14.54
CA ILE A 267 -11.23 -21.59 -14.79
C ILE A 267 -10.73 -21.04 -16.13
N ASN A 268 -9.45 -21.16 -16.45
CA ASN A 268 -8.93 -20.75 -17.75
C ASN A 268 -9.62 -21.48 -18.91
N ASP A 269 -9.76 -22.79 -18.80
CA ASP A 269 -10.45 -23.62 -19.79
C ASP A 269 -11.93 -23.23 -19.97
N PHE A 270 -12.58 -22.74 -18.91
CA PHE A 270 -13.92 -22.15 -18.99
C PHE A 270 -13.93 -20.87 -19.83
N PHE A 271 -12.96 -19.97 -19.64
CA PHE A 271 -12.84 -18.76 -20.44
C PHE A 271 -12.43 -19.04 -21.89
N ASP A 272 -11.69 -20.12 -22.14
CA ASP A 272 -11.38 -20.65 -23.49
C ASP A 272 -12.57 -21.33 -24.19
N GLY A 273 -13.71 -21.47 -23.51
CA GLY A 273 -14.97 -21.94 -24.10
C GLY A 273 -15.20 -23.45 -24.03
N LYS A 274 -14.49 -24.19 -23.16
CA LYS A 274 -14.86 -25.58 -22.89
C LYS A 274 -16.25 -25.67 -22.27
N SER A 275 -16.96 -26.78 -22.53
CA SER A 275 -18.31 -26.98 -22.00
C SER A 275 -18.32 -27.34 -20.51
N LEU A 276 -19.35 -26.89 -19.80
CA LEU A 276 -19.53 -27.13 -18.36
C LEU A 276 -19.49 -28.62 -17.98
N ASP A 277 -20.00 -29.52 -18.82
CA ASP A 277 -19.98 -30.98 -18.54
C ASP A 277 -18.57 -31.56 -18.51
N ILE A 278 -17.66 -31.05 -19.36
CA ILE A 278 -16.26 -31.47 -19.38
C ILE A 278 -15.54 -30.93 -18.14
N LEU A 279 -15.71 -29.63 -17.87
CA LEU A 279 -15.08 -28.96 -16.74
C LEU A 279 -15.54 -29.54 -15.40
N GLN A 280 -16.81 -29.93 -15.29
CA GLN A 280 -17.32 -30.58 -14.07
C GLN A 280 -16.70 -31.96 -13.86
N LYS A 281 -16.46 -32.74 -14.91
CA LYS A 281 -15.73 -34.01 -14.82
C LYS A 281 -14.25 -33.82 -14.47
N GLU A 282 -13.61 -32.79 -15.02
CA GLU A 282 -12.24 -32.41 -14.66
C GLU A 282 -12.15 -32.00 -13.19
N PHE A 283 -13.10 -31.20 -12.70
CA PHE A 283 -13.21 -30.81 -11.29
C PHE A 283 -13.41 -32.02 -10.36
N GLU A 284 -14.29 -32.96 -10.72
CA GLU A 284 -14.51 -34.19 -9.96
C GLU A 284 -13.27 -35.10 -9.93
N LYS A 285 -12.51 -35.16 -11.03
CA LYS A 285 -11.32 -36.02 -11.17
C LYS A 285 -10.08 -35.45 -10.48
N GLU A 286 -9.79 -34.17 -10.71
CA GLU A 286 -8.53 -33.53 -10.30
C GLU A 286 -8.60 -32.95 -8.88
N LEU A 287 -9.80 -32.58 -8.41
CA LEU A 287 -10.02 -31.91 -7.11
C LEU A 287 -11.02 -32.64 -6.22
N GLU A 288 -11.37 -33.89 -6.57
CA GLU A 288 -12.34 -34.72 -5.85
C GLU A 288 -13.72 -34.06 -5.70
N GLY A 289 -14.04 -33.10 -6.58
CA GLY A 289 -15.27 -32.33 -6.51
C GLY A 289 -15.35 -31.37 -5.32
N THR A 290 -14.19 -30.95 -4.78
CA THR A 290 -14.10 -30.09 -3.60
C THR A 290 -13.26 -28.84 -3.87
N ILE A 291 -13.78 -27.70 -3.40
CA ILE A 291 -13.13 -26.39 -3.40
C ILE A 291 -13.57 -25.62 -2.16
N THR A 292 -12.62 -24.95 -1.51
CA THR A 292 -12.89 -24.06 -0.39
C THR A 292 -13.19 -22.63 -0.87
N PRO A 293 -13.94 -21.83 -0.08
CA PRO A 293 -14.17 -20.41 -0.36
C PRO A 293 -12.87 -19.62 -0.59
N GLY A 294 -11.87 -19.81 0.28
CA GLY A 294 -10.56 -19.18 0.15
C GLY A 294 -9.82 -19.58 -1.13
N GLU A 295 -9.85 -20.86 -1.53
CA GLU A 295 -9.26 -21.30 -2.80
C GLU A 295 -9.94 -20.63 -4.01
N PHE A 296 -11.27 -20.53 -4.02
CA PHE A 296 -12.01 -19.86 -5.09
C PHE A 296 -11.63 -18.38 -5.19
N ALA A 297 -11.68 -17.64 -4.08
CA ALA A 297 -11.33 -16.22 -4.05
C ALA A 297 -9.85 -15.97 -4.42
N LEU A 298 -8.94 -16.84 -3.98
CA LEU A 298 -7.53 -16.78 -4.37
C LEU A 298 -7.34 -17.00 -5.87
N THR A 299 -8.10 -17.92 -6.47
CA THR A 299 -8.00 -18.14 -7.93
C THR A 299 -8.55 -16.96 -8.72
N GLU A 300 -9.63 -16.33 -8.26
CA GLU A 300 -10.13 -15.07 -8.83
C GLU A 300 -9.06 -13.97 -8.76
N GLN A 301 -8.36 -13.84 -7.62
CA GLN A 301 -7.26 -12.89 -7.47
C GLN A 301 -6.10 -13.16 -8.44
N LYS A 302 -5.78 -14.42 -8.73
CA LYS A 302 -4.68 -14.83 -9.63
C LYS A 302 -5.03 -14.80 -11.11
N MET A 303 -6.27 -14.52 -11.48
CA MET A 303 -6.71 -14.53 -12.87
C MET A 303 -6.26 -13.32 -13.69
N GLU A 304 -5.94 -12.19 -13.04
CA GLU A 304 -5.41 -11.00 -13.71
C GLU A 304 -4.09 -11.31 -14.43
N ASP A 305 -3.25 -12.15 -13.83
CA ASP A 305 -1.98 -12.63 -14.41
C ASP A 305 -2.18 -13.47 -15.68
N MET A 306 -3.41 -13.97 -15.91
CA MET A 306 -3.78 -14.82 -17.05
C MET A 306 -4.46 -14.03 -18.18
N GLY A 307 -4.65 -12.72 -18.02
CA GLY A 307 -5.18 -11.83 -19.07
C GLY A 307 -6.71 -11.82 -19.22
N VAL A 308 -7.45 -12.33 -18.23
CA VAL A 308 -8.92 -12.21 -18.17
C VAL A 308 -9.28 -10.86 -17.54
N ASP A 309 -10.00 -10.01 -18.29
CA ASP A 309 -10.46 -8.71 -17.79
C ASP A 309 -11.61 -8.84 -16.77
N ASN A 310 -11.69 -7.88 -15.85
CA ASN A 310 -12.72 -7.78 -14.81
C ASN A 310 -14.14 -7.91 -15.35
N THR A 311 -14.45 -7.18 -16.42
CA THR A 311 -15.76 -7.13 -17.08
C THR A 311 -16.15 -8.49 -17.63
N GLN A 312 -15.19 -9.18 -18.27
CA GLN A 312 -15.39 -10.53 -18.79
C GLN A 312 -15.70 -11.54 -17.68
N PHE A 313 -15.02 -11.40 -16.53
CA PHE A 313 -15.25 -12.25 -15.37
C PHE A 313 -16.61 -12.00 -14.73
N GLU A 314 -16.95 -10.72 -14.48
CA GLU A 314 -18.24 -10.27 -13.93
C GLU A 314 -19.41 -10.82 -14.74
N ALA A 315 -19.34 -10.77 -16.07
CA ALA A 315 -20.39 -11.26 -16.95
C ALA A 315 -20.58 -12.79 -16.93
N LYS A 316 -19.59 -13.56 -16.45
CA LYS A 316 -19.60 -15.03 -16.49
C LYS A 316 -19.52 -15.72 -15.13
N ILE A 317 -19.36 -14.98 -14.04
CA ILE A 317 -19.20 -15.54 -12.69
C ILE A 317 -20.35 -16.48 -12.31
N ASP A 318 -21.60 -16.12 -12.63
CA ASP A 318 -22.77 -16.96 -12.33
C ASP A 318 -22.78 -18.29 -13.11
N GLU A 319 -22.21 -18.29 -14.32
CA GLU A 319 -22.04 -19.50 -15.10
C GLU A 319 -20.88 -20.35 -14.56
N LEU A 320 -19.76 -19.72 -14.23
CA LEU A 320 -18.59 -20.36 -13.64
C LEU A 320 -18.93 -21.04 -12.30
N LEU A 321 -19.71 -20.36 -11.45
CA LEU A 321 -20.12 -20.89 -10.14
C LEU A 321 -20.92 -22.19 -10.26
N LYS A 322 -21.58 -22.48 -11.39
CA LYS A 322 -22.30 -23.75 -11.59
C LYS A 322 -21.38 -24.98 -11.50
N ILE A 323 -20.10 -24.83 -11.82
CA ILE A 323 -19.09 -25.89 -11.70
C ILE A 323 -18.85 -26.22 -10.22
N PHE A 324 -18.73 -25.18 -9.39
CA PHE A 324 -18.30 -25.27 -7.99
C PHE A 324 -19.45 -25.31 -6.97
N LYS A 325 -20.68 -24.98 -7.41
CA LYS A 325 -21.86 -24.76 -6.55
C LYS A 325 -22.09 -25.87 -5.52
N LYS A 326 -22.08 -27.14 -5.95
CA LYS A 326 -22.29 -28.30 -5.06
C LYS A 326 -21.25 -28.42 -3.93
N SER A 327 -20.04 -27.94 -4.16
CA SER A 327 -18.99 -27.92 -3.14
C SER A 327 -19.21 -26.75 -2.17
N LEU A 328 -19.42 -25.54 -2.72
CA LEU A 328 -19.60 -24.32 -1.94
C LEU A 328 -20.87 -24.33 -1.07
N GLU A 329 -21.94 -25.00 -1.51
CA GLU A 329 -23.18 -25.15 -0.74
C GLU A 329 -22.98 -25.82 0.63
N LYS A 330 -21.93 -26.64 0.78
CA LYS A 330 -21.61 -27.33 2.04
C LYS A 330 -21.01 -26.42 3.11
N VAL A 331 -20.63 -25.19 2.74
CA VAL A 331 -20.05 -24.21 3.67
C VAL A 331 -21.16 -23.70 4.59
N SER A 332 -20.94 -23.86 5.91
CA SER A 332 -21.73 -23.24 6.97
C SER A 332 -20.82 -22.48 7.91
N ILE A 333 -21.36 -21.39 8.47
CA ILE A 333 -20.70 -20.61 9.51
C ILE A 333 -21.54 -20.79 10.77
N ASP A 334 -20.93 -21.39 11.78
CA ASP A 334 -21.57 -21.73 13.04
C ASP A 334 -20.76 -21.13 14.20
N ASN A 335 -21.43 -20.82 15.31
CA ASN A 335 -20.83 -20.34 16.57
C ASN A 335 -20.19 -18.93 16.51
N LEU A 336 -20.92 -17.95 15.96
CA LEU A 336 -20.56 -16.54 16.13
C LEU A 336 -21.24 -15.95 17.38
N ASP A 337 -20.52 -15.09 18.10
CA ASP A 337 -21.07 -14.36 19.23
C ASP A 337 -22.07 -13.30 18.75
N GLU A 338 -23.08 -13.04 19.58
CA GLU A 338 -24.06 -11.98 19.29
C GLU A 338 -23.38 -10.61 19.21
N GLY A 339 -23.67 -9.86 18.14
CA GLY A 339 -23.11 -8.53 17.90
C GLY A 339 -21.78 -8.55 17.15
N HIS A 340 -21.19 -9.72 16.90
CA HIS A 340 -20.05 -9.83 15.99
C HIS A 340 -20.46 -9.31 14.59
N PRO A 341 -19.65 -8.51 13.87
CA PRO A 341 -20.05 -7.95 12.57
C PRO A 341 -20.52 -9.01 11.55
N MET A 342 -19.86 -10.16 11.51
CA MET A 342 -20.32 -11.30 10.71
C MET A 342 -21.72 -11.84 11.09
N ASP A 343 -22.05 -11.90 12.38
CA ASP A 343 -23.39 -12.30 12.84
C ASP A 343 -24.44 -11.28 12.38
N THR A 344 -24.10 -9.98 12.44
CA THR A 344 -24.91 -8.90 11.89
C THR A 344 -25.19 -9.10 10.41
N PHE A 345 -24.17 -9.28 9.57
CA PHE A 345 -24.36 -9.48 8.13
C PHE A 345 -25.21 -10.72 7.80
N ILE A 346 -25.04 -11.82 8.55
CA ILE A 346 -25.87 -13.02 8.40
C ILE A 346 -27.34 -12.74 8.75
N LYS A 347 -27.60 -12.03 9.85
CA LYS A 347 -28.96 -11.63 10.27
C LYS A 347 -29.64 -10.73 9.23
N GLU A 348 -28.89 -9.80 8.64
CA GLU A 348 -29.42 -8.97 7.55
C GLU A 348 -29.76 -9.81 6.32
N ASN A 349 -28.92 -10.77 5.91
CA ASN A 349 -29.22 -11.66 4.80
C ASN A 349 -30.47 -12.51 5.04
N ILE A 350 -30.67 -12.97 6.27
CA ILE A 350 -31.90 -13.67 6.67
C ILE A 350 -33.11 -12.73 6.54
N ALA A 351 -33.01 -11.49 7.04
CA ALA A 351 -34.08 -10.50 6.96
C ALA A 351 -34.43 -10.14 5.51
N ILE A 352 -33.43 -10.00 4.64
CA ILE A 352 -33.60 -9.76 3.20
C ILE A 352 -34.33 -10.94 2.57
N LYS A 353 -33.91 -12.19 2.80
CA LYS A 353 -34.59 -13.40 2.28
C LYS A 353 -36.05 -13.49 2.72
N VAL A 354 -36.36 -13.14 3.97
CA VAL A 354 -37.74 -13.07 4.47
C VAL A 354 -38.53 -12.02 3.69
N LEU A 355 -38.00 -10.80 3.55
CA LEU A 355 -38.63 -9.74 2.77
C LEU A 355 -38.91 -10.19 1.32
N LEU A 356 -37.93 -10.77 0.63
CA LEU A 356 -38.11 -11.28 -0.74
C LEU A 356 -39.23 -12.33 -0.83
N THR A 357 -39.30 -13.24 0.15
CA THR A 357 -40.34 -14.27 0.23
C THR A 357 -41.73 -13.64 0.42
N GLU A 358 -41.84 -12.65 1.28
CA GLU A 358 -43.08 -11.90 1.51
C GLU A 358 -43.53 -11.16 0.24
N LEU A 359 -42.61 -10.50 -0.47
CA LEU A 359 -42.92 -9.77 -1.70
C LEU A 359 -43.35 -10.70 -2.82
N ARG A 360 -42.66 -11.83 -3.05
CA ARG A 360 -43.11 -12.84 -4.02
C ARG A 360 -44.50 -13.42 -3.69
N LYS A 361 -44.84 -13.52 -2.41
CA LYS A 361 -46.17 -13.96 -1.99
C LYS A 361 -47.22 -12.89 -2.30
N ALA A 362 -46.93 -11.62 -1.96
CA ALA A 362 -47.82 -10.50 -2.24
C ALA A 362 -48.05 -10.31 -3.76
N GLU A 363 -47.01 -10.51 -4.57
CA GLU A 363 -47.09 -10.48 -6.02
C GLU A 363 -48.04 -11.55 -6.58
N LYS A 364 -47.97 -12.80 -6.08
CA LYS A 364 -48.86 -13.89 -6.52
C LYS A 364 -50.34 -13.65 -6.22
N GLU A 365 -50.63 -12.85 -5.18
CA GLU A 365 -51.98 -12.53 -4.75
C GLU A 365 -52.50 -11.20 -5.35
N ILE A 366 -51.76 -10.60 -6.30
CA ILE A 366 -52.06 -9.26 -6.80
C ILE A 366 -53.25 -9.23 -7.77
N ASP A 367 -54.12 -8.24 -7.58
CA ASP A 367 -55.10 -7.81 -8.58
C ASP A 367 -54.58 -6.57 -9.29
N LEU A 368 -54.18 -6.70 -10.56
CA LEU A 368 -53.66 -5.60 -11.37
C LEU A 368 -54.65 -4.43 -11.53
N ASN A 369 -55.95 -4.65 -11.26
CA ASN A 369 -56.96 -3.59 -11.33
C ASN A 369 -57.11 -2.80 -10.02
N ASN A 370 -56.54 -3.29 -8.91
CA ASN A 370 -56.67 -2.68 -7.59
C ASN A 370 -55.38 -2.86 -6.76
N ILE A 371 -54.31 -2.23 -7.22
CA ILE A 371 -52.99 -2.31 -6.59
C ILE A 371 -52.89 -1.32 -5.43
N ASP A 372 -52.51 -1.83 -4.25
CA ASP A 372 -52.12 -0.99 -3.11
C ASP A 372 -50.72 -0.40 -3.37
N HIS A 373 -50.70 0.75 -4.03
CA HIS A 373 -49.46 1.46 -4.34
C HIS A 373 -48.64 1.80 -3.09
N GLN A 374 -49.29 2.18 -1.98
CA GLN A 374 -48.59 2.58 -0.77
C GLN A 374 -47.89 1.39 -0.09
N TYR A 375 -48.51 0.21 -0.13
CA TYR A 375 -47.87 -1.03 0.31
C TYR A 375 -46.58 -1.29 -0.47
N TRP A 376 -46.64 -1.26 -1.81
CA TRP A 376 -45.47 -1.50 -2.65
C TRP A 376 -44.41 -0.40 -2.48
N GLU A 377 -44.81 0.85 -2.29
CA GLU A 377 -43.89 1.94 -2.01
C GLU A 377 -43.07 1.68 -0.74
N ASN A 378 -43.76 1.27 0.34
CA ASN A 378 -43.13 0.94 1.61
C ASN A 378 -42.26 -0.33 1.50
N ALA A 379 -42.69 -1.31 0.72
CA ALA A 379 -41.91 -2.51 0.43
C ALA A 379 -40.59 -2.17 -0.28
N TYR A 380 -40.61 -1.32 -1.30
CA TYR A 380 -39.40 -0.90 -2.01
C TYR A 380 -38.51 0.01 -1.15
N ASN A 381 -39.09 0.83 -0.26
CA ASN A 381 -38.31 1.61 0.71
C ASN A 381 -37.55 0.69 1.69
N LYS A 382 -38.19 -0.40 2.14
CA LYS A 382 -37.52 -1.45 2.92
C LYS A 382 -36.45 -2.17 2.09
N LEU A 383 -36.77 -2.56 0.86
CA LEU A 383 -35.83 -3.23 -0.03
C LEU A 383 -34.58 -2.38 -0.31
N TRP A 384 -34.73 -1.05 -0.42
CA TRP A 384 -33.61 -0.14 -0.61
C TRP A 384 -32.63 -0.11 0.58
N GLN A 385 -33.02 -0.59 1.78
CA GLN A 385 -32.08 -0.74 2.89
C GLN A 385 -30.95 -1.73 2.59
N ILE A 386 -31.09 -2.60 1.57
CA ILE A 386 -29.99 -3.41 1.03
C ILE A 386 -28.78 -2.51 0.67
N ASN A 387 -29.01 -1.27 0.22
CA ASN A 387 -27.92 -0.33 -0.03
C ASN A 387 -27.10 -0.05 1.24
N THR A 388 -27.73 0.03 2.42
CA THR A 388 -27.02 0.20 3.70
C THR A 388 -26.13 -1.02 4.00
N HIS A 389 -26.62 -2.24 3.76
CA HIS A 389 -25.83 -3.47 3.88
C HIS A 389 -24.61 -3.45 2.95
N TYR A 390 -24.78 -3.07 1.68
CA TYR A 390 -23.67 -2.97 0.73
C TYR A 390 -22.68 -1.87 1.10
N VAL A 391 -23.15 -0.67 1.44
CA VAL A 391 -22.26 0.45 1.84
C VAL A 391 -21.42 0.06 3.06
N ARG A 392 -22.00 -0.61 4.05
CA ARG A 392 -21.25 -1.05 5.24
C ARG A 392 -20.16 -2.05 4.87
N LYS A 393 -20.50 -3.05 4.05
CA LYS A 393 -19.54 -4.03 3.54
C LYS A 393 -18.43 -3.38 2.69
N GLU A 394 -18.79 -2.49 1.76
CA GLU A 394 -17.86 -1.80 0.86
C GLU A 394 -16.90 -0.86 1.58
N ASN A 395 -17.37 -0.17 2.63
CA ASN A 395 -16.57 0.86 3.28
C ASN A 395 -15.95 0.40 4.61
N GLN A 396 -16.37 -0.74 5.16
CA GLN A 396 -15.88 -1.22 6.45
C GLN A 396 -15.32 -2.65 6.42
N LEU A 397 -15.80 -3.52 5.53
CA LEU A 397 -15.24 -4.88 5.43
C LEU A 397 -14.19 -4.98 4.33
N PHE A 398 -14.49 -4.49 3.12
CA PHE A 398 -13.58 -4.60 1.97
C PHE A 398 -12.21 -3.97 2.21
N PRO A 399 -12.07 -2.78 2.84
CA PRO A 399 -10.75 -2.21 3.08
C PRO A 399 -9.83 -3.14 3.90
N TYR A 400 -10.38 -3.85 4.89
CA TYR A 400 -9.59 -4.82 5.66
C TYR A 400 -9.23 -6.03 4.82
N LEU A 401 -10.15 -6.55 4.01
CA LEU A 401 -9.86 -7.68 3.11
C LEU A 401 -8.83 -7.33 2.03
N GLU A 402 -8.90 -6.13 1.46
CA GLU A 402 -7.95 -5.59 0.46
C GLU A 402 -6.53 -5.53 1.03
N THR A 403 -6.35 -5.15 2.31
CA THR A 403 -5.03 -5.23 2.96
C THR A 403 -4.48 -6.66 3.05
N LYS A 404 -5.34 -7.68 2.92
CA LYS A 404 -4.95 -9.10 2.87
C LYS A 404 -4.84 -9.64 1.43
N GLY A 405 -4.97 -8.78 0.42
CA GLY A 405 -4.88 -9.12 -1.00
C GLY A 405 -6.20 -9.43 -1.69
N PHE A 406 -7.35 -9.23 -1.04
CA PHE A 406 -8.68 -9.53 -1.57
C PHE A 406 -9.20 -8.40 -2.49
N ASP A 407 -8.35 -7.83 -3.33
CA ASP A 407 -8.70 -6.65 -4.13
C ASP A 407 -9.66 -6.98 -5.28
N LYS A 408 -9.41 -8.09 -5.96
CA LYS A 408 -10.19 -8.46 -7.14
C LYS A 408 -11.58 -8.96 -6.75
N PRO A 409 -11.74 -9.89 -5.78
CA PRO A 409 -13.07 -10.32 -5.37
C PRO A 409 -13.91 -9.18 -4.77
N SER A 410 -13.32 -8.25 -4.02
CA SER A 410 -14.05 -7.06 -3.52
C SER A 410 -14.52 -6.15 -4.65
N THR A 411 -13.67 -5.90 -5.66
CA THR A 411 -14.04 -5.11 -6.84
C THR A 411 -15.19 -5.76 -7.64
N VAL A 412 -15.14 -7.07 -7.86
CA VAL A 412 -16.21 -7.81 -8.55
C VAL A 412 -17.51 -7.76 -7.76
N MET A 413 -17.44 -7.98 -6.44
CA MET A 413 -18.61 -7.87 -5.57
C MET A 413 -19.24 -6.47 -5.63
N TRP A 414 -18.42 -5.41 -5.64
CA TRP A 414 -18.91 -4.03 -5.77
C TRP A 414 -19.66 -3.81 -7.10
N ALA A 415 -19.07 -4.24 -8.23
CA ALA A 415 -19.73 -4.13 -9.53
C ALA A 415 -21.10 -4.83 -9.53
N LEU A 416 -21.18 -6.05 -8.96
CA LEU A 416 -22.43 -6.77 -8.84
C LEU A 416 -23.43 -6.11 -7.86
N HIS A 417 -22.96 -5.43 -6.81
CA HIS A 417 -23.85 -4.61 -5.96
C HIS A 417 -24.45 -3.46 -6.77
N ASP A 418 -23.67 -2.83 -7.63
CA ASP A 418 -24.16 -1.74 -8.49
C ASP A 418 -25.21 -2.23 -9.48
N ASP A 419 -25.06 -3.43 -10.03
CA ASP A 419 -26.10 -4.06 -10.86
C ASP A 419 -27.39 -4.28 -10.07
N VAL A 420 -27.30 -4.81 -8.84
CA VAL A 420 -28.47 -4.99 -7.96
C VAL A 420 -29.12 -3.64 -7.62
N ARG A 421 -28.33 -2.60 -7.29
CA ARG A 421 -28.84 -1.24 -7.04
C ARG A 421 -29.56 -0.69 -8.25
N GLN A 422 -29.04 -0.90 -9.46
CA GLN A 422 -29.67 -0.47 -10.70
C GLN A 422 -30.99 -1.19 -10.93
N LEU A 423 -31.07 -2.51 -10.71
CA LEU A 423 -32.31 -3.28 -10.83
C LEU A 423 -33.37 -2.79 -9.84
N ILE A 424 -33.00 -2.52 -8.58
CA ILE A 424 -33.91 -1.98 -7.56
C ILE A 424 -34.42 -0.60 -7.98
N LYS A 425 -33.52 0.31 -8.42
CA LYS A 425 -33.91 1.65 -8.89
C LYS A 425 -34.80 1.61 -10.13
N PHE A 426 -34.48 0.74 -11.09
CA PHE A 426 -35.29 0.55 -12.29
C PHE A 426 -36.71 0.12 -11.93
N ASN A 427 -36.86 -0.91 -11.11
CA ASN A 427 -38.16 -1.37 -10.63
C ASN A 427 -38.86 -0.29 -9.78
N ARG A 428 -38.12 0.47 -8.96
CA ARG A 428 -38.70 1.59 -8.20
C ARG A 428 -39.28 2.66 -9.12
N ASN A 429 -38.59 3.02 -10.21
CA ASN A 429 -39.09 3.97 -11.19
C ASN A 429 -40.38 3.45 -11.87
N LEU A 430 -40.44 2.17 -12.24
CA LEU A 430 -41.66 1.56 -12.77
C LEU A 430 -42.82 1.63 -11.78
N LEU A 431 -42.55 1.43 -10.49
CA LEU A 431 -43.54 1.60 -9.43
C LEU A 431 -44.03 3.04 -9.34
N ASP A 432 -43.12 4.02 -9.29
CA ASP A 432 -43.44 5.45 -9.20
C ASP A 432 -44.24 5.93 -10.42
N ASP A 433 -43.91 5.44 -11.62
CA ASP A 433 -44.63 5.67 -12.87
C ASP A 433 -45.95 4.89 -12.98
N LYS A 434 -46.25 4.04 -11.99
CA LYS A 434 -47.43 3.16 -11.94
C LYS A 434 -47.51 2.18 -13.12
N ASN A 435 -46.37 1.83 -13.70
CA ASN A 435 -46.24 0.82 -14.75
C ASN A 435 -46.15 -0.59 -14.12
N TYR A 436 -47.24 -1.00 -13.47
CA TYR A 436 -47.26 -2.22 -12.65
C TYR A 436 -47.07 -3.51 -13.43
N ARG A 437 -47.50 -3.56 -14.69
CA ARG A 437 -47.33 -4.76 -15.50
C ARG A 437 -45.85 -5.06 -15.73
N GLU A 438 -45.12 -4.06 -16.20
CA GLU A 438 -43.68 -4.18 -16.43
C GLU A 438 -42.91 -4.35 -15.13
N LEU A 439 -43.35 -3.70 -14.05
CA LEU A 439 -42.82 -3.92 -12.70
C LEU A 439 -42.82 -5.41 -12.34
N PHE A 440 -43.99 -6.05 -12.30
CA PHE A 440 -44.09 -7.44 -11.90
C PHE A 440 -43.46 -8.40 -12.91
N ASP A 441 -43.44 -8.05 -14.21
CA ASP A 441 -42.74 -8.84 -15.23
C ASP A 441 -41.20 -8.83 -15.02
N THR A 442 -40.63 -7.77 -14.43
CA THR A 442 -39.18 -7.59 -14.25
C THR A 442 -38.69 -7.81 -12.81
N GLN A 443 -39.61 -7.82 -11.83
CA GLN A 443 -39.29 -7.92 -10.41
C GLN A 443 -38.63 -9.25 -10.02
N GLU A 444 -39.03 -10.36 -10.65
CA GLU A 444 -38.44 -11.67 -10.38
C GLU A 444 -36.95 -11.74 -10.76
N MET A 445 -36.53 -11.02 -11.80
CA MET A 445 -35.11 -10.91 -12.15
C MET A 445 -34.32 -10.21 -11.05
N MET A 446 -34.85 -9.10 -10.52
CA MET A 446 -34.27 -8.38 -9.40
C MET A 446 -34.17 -9.26 -8.14
N PHE A 447 -35.22 -10.02 -7.81
CA PHE A 447 -35.19 -10.93 -6.66
C PHE A 447 -34.13 -12.01 -6.80
N ASN A 448 -34.01 -12.63 -7.98
CA ASN A 448 -32.99 -13.63 -8.24
C ASN A 448 -31.57 -13.05 -8.13
N SER A 449 -31.33 -11.84 -8.65
CA SER A 449 -30.04 -11.16 -8.50
C SER A 449 -29.66 -10.87 -7.03
N ILE A 450 -30.64 -10.49 -6.20
CA ILE A 450 -30.40 -10.30 -4.75
C ILE A 450 -30.07 -11.64 -4.07
N GLU A 451 -30.79 -12.72 -4.40
CA GLU A 451 -30.52 -14.05 -3.84
C GLU A 451 -29.17 -14.62 -4.28
N ASP A 452 -28.79 -14.40 -5.53
CA ASP A 452 -27.47 -14.77 -6.06
C ASP A 452 -26.34 -13.98 -5.38
N MET A 453 -26.59 -12.72 -4.98
CA MET A 453 -25.65 -11.94 -4.18
C MET A 453 -25.50 -12.52 -2.77
N ILE A 454 -26.62 -12.79 -2.11
CA ILE A 454 -26.61 -13.41 -0.77
C ILE A 454 -25.91 -14.78 -0.80
N PHE A 455 -26.06 -15.55 -1.89
CA PHE A 455 -25.33 -16.81 -2.05
C PHE A 455 -23.81 -16.59 -2.11
N LYS A 456 -23.34 -15.63 -2.92
CA LYS A 456 -21.90 -15.30 -3.01
C LYS A 456 -21.35 -14.83 -1.66
N GLU A 457 -22.13 -14.03 -0.94
CA GLU A 457 -21.78 -13.59 0.41
C GLU A 457 -21.65 -14.77 1.38
N GLU A 458 -22.70 -15.58 1.50
CA GLU A 458 -22.78 -16.67 2.48
C GLU A 458 -21.80 -17.81 2.20
N LYS A 459 -21.52 -18.08 0.93
CA LYS A 459 -20.74 -19.25 0.53
C LYS A 459 -19.29 -18.94 0.19
N ILE A 460 -18.96 -17.68 -0.09
CA ILE A 460 -17.61 -17.28 -0.48
C ILE A 460 -17.12 -16.19 0.47
N LEU A 461 -17.72 -15.00 0.44
CA LEU A 461 -17.19 -13.82 1.13
C LEU A 461 -17.06 -14.04 2.64
N TRP A 462 -18.09 -14.52 3.32
CA TRP A 462 -18.10 -14.64 4.78
C TRP A 462 -17.06 -15.64 5.28
N ALA A 463 -16.99 -16.81 4.66
CA ALA A 463 -16.03 -17.83 5.03
C ALA A 463 -14.59 -17.36 4.78
N THR A 464 -14.32 -16.73 3.63
CA THR A 464 -13.00 -16.16 3.35
C THR A 464 -12.66 -15.00 4.29
N SER A 465 -13.64 -14.18 4.67
CA SER A 465 -13.41 -13.07 5.61
C SER A 465 -13.02 -13.56 7.00
N LEU A 466 -13.67 -14.62 7.50
CA LEU A 466 -13.32 -15.23 8.79
C LEU A 466 -11.95 -15.92 8.77
N GLU A 467 -11.46 -16.35 7.61
CA GLU A 467 -10.11 -16.88 7.45
C GLU A 467 -9.04 -15.77 7.39
N LEU A 468 -9.37 -14.61 6.81
CA LEU A 468 -8.42 -13.52 6.55
C LEU A 468 -8.33 -12.47 7.66
N ILE A 469 -9.43 -12.21 8.38
CA ILE A 469 -9.55 -11.11 9.34
C ILE A 469 -9.42 -11.65 10.77
N SER A 470 -8.56 -11.01 11.56
CA SER A 470 -8.35 -11.31 12.98
C SER A 470 -9.49 -10.79 13.86
N ASN A 471 -9.59 -11.31 15.09
CA ASN A 471 -10.63 -10.87 16.04
C ASN A 471 -10.47 -9.38 16.43
N GLU A 472 -9.25 -8.88 16.48
CA GLU A 472 -8.94 -7.48 16.75
C GLU A 472 -9.47 -6.58 15.63
N GLU A 473 -9.19 -6.93 14.37
CA GLU A 473 -9.69 -6.22 13.19
C GLU A 473 -11.23 -6.28 13.12
N TRP A 474 -11.86 -7.43 13.45
CA TRP A 474 -13.32 -7.50 13.56
C TRP A 474 -13.89 -6.56 14.62
N ALA A 475 -13.16 -6.34 15.73
CA ALA A 475 -13.60 -5.42 16.77
C ALA A 475 -13.49 -3.96 16.31
N GLU A 476 -12.50 -3.64 15.48
CA GLU A 476 -12.37 -2.33 14.83
C GLU A 476 -13.48 -2.10 13.80
N ILE A 477 -13.80 -3.10 12.98
CA ILE A 477 -14.94 -3.06 12.05
C ILE A 477 -16.22 -2.74 12.81
N ARG A 478 -16.50 -3.45 13.92
CA ARG A 478 -17.70 -3.22 14.75
C ARG A 478 -17.82 -1.77 15.23
N GLN A 479 -16.72 -1.10 15.56
CA GLN A 479 -16.75 0.28 16.05
C GLN A 479 -17.25 1.28 15.00
N GLY A 480 -17.03 1.00 13.71
CA GLY A 480 -17.49 1.85 12.61
C GLY A 480 -18.94 1.57 12.18
N GLU A 481 -19.49 0.38 12.43
CA GLU A 481 -20.78 -0.06 11.84
C GLU A 481 -21.96 0.87 12.13
N ASP A 482 -22.00 1.46 13.32
CA ASP A 482 -23.09 2.33 13.77
C ASP A 482 -23.18 3.66 12.96
N GLU A 483 -22.09 4.10 12.33
CA GLU A 483 -22.08 5.32 11.50
C GLU A 483 -22.83 5.15 10.17
N VAL A 484 -22.88 3.93 9.65
CA VAL A 484 -23.59 3.59 8.40
C VAL A 484 -25.00 3.10 8.69
N GLY A 485 -25.16 2.29 9.74
CA GLY A 485 -26.43 1.69 10.15
C GLY A 485 -26.65 0.28 9.60
N TYR A 486 -27.87 -0.23 9.80
CA TYR A 486 -28.22 -1.64 9.61
C TYR A 486 -29.45 -1.83 8.70
N CYS A 487 -29.43 -2.91 7.92
CA CYS A 487 -30.45 -3.26 6.94
C CYS A 487 -31.50 -4.19 7.57
N LEU A 488 -32.74 -3.71 7.69
CA LEU A 488 -33.91 -4.50 8.10
C LEU A 488 -33.84 -5.12 9.51
N ILE A 489 -32.82 -4.81 10.30
CA ILE A 489 -32.63 -5.29 11.67
C ILE A 489 -32.41 -4.11 12.61
N ASP A 490 -32.67 -4.33 13.90
CA ASP A 490 -32.33 -3.38 14.96
C ASP A 490 -30.81 -3.31 15.15
N THR A 491 -30.32 -2.20 15.73
CA THR A 491 -28.92 -2.01 16.08
C THR A 491 -28.40 -3.19 16.91
N PRO A 492 -27.42 -3.97 16.41
CA PRO A 492 -26.81 -5.08 17.15
C PRO A 492 -26.09 -4.59 18.40
N PRO A 493 -25.99 -5.41 19.45
CA PRO A 493 -25.19 -5.05 20.62
C PRO A 493 -23.72 -4.81 20.24
N MET A 494 -23.02 -4.01 21.03
CA MET A 494 -21.57 -3.84 20.89
C MET A 494 -20.88 -5.17 21.18
N TRP A 495 -20.07 -5.63 20.24
CA TRP A 495 -19.20 -6.79 20.42
C TRP A 495 -17.77 -6.32 20.68
N ASN A 496 -17.16 -6.88 21.71
CA ASN A 496 -15.76 -6.65 22.03
C ASN A 496 -15.16 -7.97 22.56
N PRO A 497 -14.21 -8.57 21.83
CA PRO A 497 -13.62 -9.87 22.19
C PRO A 497 -12.84 -9.84 23.52
N ASN A 498 -12.46 -8.65 24.00
CA ASN A 498 -11.72 -8.43 25.24
C ASN A 498 -12.60 -7.91 26.40
N TRP A 499 -13.92 -7.77 26.21
CA TRP A 499 -14.80 -7.25 27.25
C TRP A 499 -15.20 -8.35 28.26
N GLN A 500 -14.80 -8.17 29.52
CA GLN A 500 -15.29 -8.98 30.64
C GLN A 500 -16.44 -8.26 31.35
N HIS A 501 -17.57 -8.96 31.52
CA HIS A 501 -18.74 -8.45 32.23
C HIS A 501 -18.39 -8.03 33.68
N PRO A 502 -18.89 -6.88 34.20
CA PRO A 502 -18.57 -6.41 35.56
C PRO A 502 -18.97 -7.36 36.70
N SER A 503 -19.82 -8.35 36.44
CA SER A 503 -20.28 -9.33 37.44
C SER A 503 -19.28 -10.46 37.74
N THR A 504 -18.19 -10.55 37.00
CA THR A 504 -17.15 -11.59 37.18
C THR A 504 -15.97 -11.14 38.04
N LYS A 505 -16.00 -9.90 38.57
CA LYS A 505 -15.00 -9.38 39.52
C LYS A 505 -15.60 -9.18 40.91
N ALA A 506 -15.72 -10.27 41.65
CA ALA A 506 -15.71 -10.20 43.11
C ALA A 506 -14.32 -10.67 43.60
N GLU A 507 -13.70 -9.81 44.41
CA GLU A 507 -12.52 -10.07 45.25
C GLU A 507 -11.15 -10.17 44.55
N THR A 508 -10.62 -9.01 44.11
CA THR A 508 -9.33 -8.51 44.63
C THR A 508 -9.10 -7.08 44.14
N GLU A 509 -9.50 -6.11 44.95
CA GLU A 509 -8.94 -4.76 44.86
C GLU A 509 -7.61 -4.71 45.61
N GLN A 510 -6.52 -4.36 44.91
CA GLN A 510 -5.57 -3.34 45.35
C GLN A 510 -5.00 -2.59 44.13
N VAL A 511 -5.60 -1.41 43.90
CA VAL A 511 -5.07 -0.15 43.36
C VAL A 511 -3.73 -0.18 42.61
N GLN A 512 -3.76 0.10 41.30
CA GLN A 512 -2.77 0.96 40.63
C GLN A 512 -3.45 1.92 39.64
N VAL A 513 -3.35 3.21 39.99
CA VAL A 513 -3.43 4.46 39.22
C VAL A 513 -3.97 4.40 37.79
N ALA A 514 -5.03 5.19 37.54
CA ALA A 514 -5.55 5.50 36.21
C ALA A 514 -4.46 6.08 35.30
N GLY A 515 -3.90 5.24 34.44
CA GLY A 515 -3.08 5.63 33.30
C GLY A 515 -3.99 5.97 32.13
N ASN A 516 -3.73 7.13 31.53
CA ASN A 516 -4.33 7.66 30.32
C ASN A 516 -4.72 6.57 29.31
N ILE A 517 -5.96 6.62 28.84
CA ILE A 517 -6.40 5.93 27.63
C ILE A 517 -5.55 6.52 26.49
N ALA A 518 -4.57 5.76 26.01
CA ALA A 518 -3.83 6.09 24.82
C ALA A 518 -4.70 5.70 23.60
N PRO A 519 -5.00 6.62 22.67
CA PRO A 519 -5.64 6.25 21.41
C PRO A 519 -4.64 5.45 20.55
N VAL A 520 -5.13 4.34 20.00
CA VAL A 520 -4.40 3.45 19.08
C VAL A 520 -4.32 4.13 17.70
N PRO A 521 -3.17 4.10 17.01
CA PRO A 521 -3.01 4.75 15.71
C PRO A 521 -3.77 4.01 14.61
N PHE A 522 -4.43 4.76 13.74
CA PHE A 522 -4.88 4.30 12.42
C PHE A 522 -3.64 3.99 11.56
N THR A 523 -3.35 2.72 11.32
CA THR A 523 -2.40 2.30 10.28
C THR A 523 -3.08 1.38 9.28
N GLY A 524 -3.58 1.98 8.21
CA GLY A 524 -3.99 1.29 6.99
C GLY A 524 -3.90 2.24 5.79
N GLY A 525 -3.02 1.91 4.83
CA GLY A 525 -3.08 2.41 3.45
C GLY A 525 -2.23 3.63 3.08
N GLY A 526 -1.02 3.37 2.57
CA GLY A 526 -0.52 3.99 1.33
C GLY A 526 -0.59 5.52 1.17
N LYS A 527 0.31 6.21 1.88
CA LYS A 527 0.96 7.51 1.61
C LYS A 527 1.11 8.22 2.94
N THR A 528 2.31 8.17 3.54
CA THR A 528 2.92 9.37 4.12
C THR A 528 4.31 9.04 4.62
N SER A 529 5.24 9.92 4.25
CA SER A 529 6.32 10.43 5.11
C SER A 529 6.10 10.11 6.58
N SER A 530 7.09 9.48 7.21
CA SER A 530 7.34 9.47 8.65
C SER A 530 6.33 10.30 9.46
N GLN A 531 5.38 9.65 10.15
CA GLN A 531 4.53 10.29 11.16
C GLN A 531 5.32 10.68 12.43
N VAL A 532 6.63 10.94 12.31
CA VAL A 532 7.44 11.48 13.39
C VAL A 532 6.98 12.92 13.62
N GLY A 533 6.16 13.12 14.65
CA GLY A 533 5.61 14.42 15.04
C GLY A 533 4.16 14.68 14.64
N ALA A 534 3.38 13.66 14.23
CA ALA A 534 1.94 13.78 14.05
C ALA A 534 1.20 13.97 15.40
N ILE A 535 0.15 14.78 15.41
CA ILE A 535 -0.78 14.95 16.53
C ILE A 535 -2.00 14.07 16.25
N ASN A 536 -2.36 13.22 17.21
CA ASN A 536 -3.60 12.43 17.17
C ASN A 536 -4.79 13.35 17.45
N LEU A 537 -5.77 13.34 16.55
CA LEU A 537 -7.06 14.00 16.71
C LEU A 537 -8.13 12.95 17.07
N ASP A 538 -9.38 13.39 17.29
CA ASP A 538 -10.51 12.48 17.54
C ASP A 538 -10.69 11.48 16.39
N VAL A 539 -10.39 11.91 15.15
CA VAL A 539 -10.36 11.06 13.95
C VAL A 539 -9.08 11.36 13.16
N GLY A 540 -8.20 10.36 13.04
CA GLY A 540 -6.95 10.43 12.28
C GLY A 540 -5.79 11.13 12.99
N ALA A 541 -4.63 11.17 12.32
CA ALA A 541 -3.42 11.81 12.79
C ALA A 541 -2.81 12.69 11.70
N ILE A 542 -2.44 13.92 12.04
CA ILE A 542 -1.85 14.89 11.11
C ILE A 542 -0.70 15.65 11.77
N THR A 543 0.32 16.01 10.98
CA THR A 543 1.46 16.78 11.49
C THR A 543 1.08 18.25 11.73
N PRO A 544 1.76 18.96 12.66
CA PRO A 544 1.58 20.40 12.84
C PRO A 544 1.73 21.21 11.53
N GLU A 545 2.58 20.76 10.61
CA GLU A 545 2.72 21.37 9.29
C GLU A 545 1.48 21.17 8.43
N GLN A 546 0.94 19.94 8.39
CA GLN A 546 -0.30 19.65 7.68
C GLN A 546 -1.49 20.43 8.26
N ILE A 547 -1.59 20.54 9.59
CA ILE A 547 -2.59 21.39 10.26
C ILE A 547 -2.49 22.84 9.74
N ASN A 548 -1.29 23.40 9.72
CA ASN A 548 -1.07 24.76 9.23
C ASN A 548 -1.45 24.90 7.73
N LEU A 549 -1.13 23.91 6.89
CA LEU A 549 -1.48 23.92 5.47
C LEU A 549 -2.98 23.81 5.23
N ILE A 550 -3.69 22.95 5.97
CA ILE A 550 -5.15 22.80 5.87
C ILE A 550 -5.82 24.13 6.20
N PHE A 551 -5.50 24.73 7.34
CA PHE A 551 -6.08 26.02 7.71
C PHE A 551 -5.68 27.16 6.75
N LYS A 552 -4.49 27.11 6.15
CA LYS A 552 -4.05 28.09 5.15
C LYS A 552 -4.90 28.05 3.87
N HIS A 553 -5.32 26.87 3.42
CA HIS A 553 -6.06 26.68 2.16
C HIS A 553 -7.58 26.58 2.34
N MET A 554 -8.07 26.56 3.58
CA MET A 554 -9.50 26.59 3.86
C MET A 554 -10.14 27.86 3.24
N PRO A 555 -11.31 27.75 2.58
CA PRO A 555 -11.98 28.90 1.93
C PRO A 555 -12.65 29.85 2.94
N PHE A 556 -12.36 29.69 4.23
CA PHE A 556 -12.95 30.44 5.34
C PHE A 556 -11.84 31.09 6.18
N ASP A 557 -12.14 32.29 6.66
CA ASP A 557 -11.34 32.98 7.65
C ASP A 557 -11.68 32.44 9.03
N VAL A 558 -10.67 31.94 9.74
CA VAL A 558 -10.79 31.41 11.09
C VAL A 558 -10.05 32.31 12.07
N THR A 559 -10.66 32.58 13.21
CA THR A 559 -10.02 33.15 14.41
C THR A 559 -10.43 32.33 15.62
N TYR A 560 -9.48 31.96 16.47
CA TYR A 560 -9.74 31.27 17.74
C TYR A 560 -9.33 32.13 18.93
N VAL A 561 -10.25 32.26 19.87
CA VAL A 561 -10.09 32.94 21.16
C VAL A 561 -10.24 31.90 22.26
N ASP A 562 -9.28 31.82 23.18
CA ASP A 562 -9.28 30.77 24.22
C ASP A 562 -10.22 31.07 25.39
N GLU A 563 -10.20 30.20 26.41
CA GLU A 563 -11.00 30.36 27.63
C GLU A 563 -10.67 31.61 28.46
N ASN A 564 -9.53 32.27 28.19
CA ASN A 564 -9.07 33.49 28.84
C ASN A 564 -9.40 34.76 28.03
N ASP A 565 -10.21 34.62 26.98
CA ASP A 565 -10.60 35.68 26.05
C ASP A 565 -9.42 36.26 25.25
N GLU A 566 -8.31 35.50 25.12
CA GLU A 566 -7.13 35.89 24.36
C GLU A 566 -7.15 35.27 22.96
N VAL A 567 -6.83 36.07 21.94
CA VAL A 567 -6.69 35.57 20.58
C VAL A 567 -5.47 34.66 20.50
N ARG A 568 -5.67 33.36 20.25
CA ARG A 568 -4.58 32.38 20.16
C ARG A 568 -4.19 32.06 18.74
N TYR A 569 -5.13 32.14 17.81
CA TYR A 569 -4.89 31.70 16.45
C TYR A 569 -5.75 32.46 15.44
N TYR A 570 -5.21 32.64 14.24
CA TYR A 570 -5.96 32.97 13.05
C TYR A 570 -5.25 32.34 11.84
N ASN A 571 -5.99 31.86 10.84
CA ASN A 571 -5.39 31.28 9.64
C ASN A 571 -4.87 32.38 8.67
N LYS A 572 -3.77 32.12 7.97
CA LYS A 572 -3.19 33.09 7.02
C LYS A 572 -3.68 32.82 5.59
N GLY A 573 -4.85 33.33 5.22
CA GLY A 573 -5.35 33.33 3.83
C GLY A 573 -4.83 34.53 3.02
N GLU A 574 -4.65 34.36 1.71
CA GLU A 574 -4.26 35.46 0.79
C GLU A 574 -5.40 36.49 0.62
N ASP A 575 -6.66 36.02 0.70
CA ASP A 575 -7.87 36.82 0.43
C ASP A 575 -8.79 37.01 1.66
N ARG A 576 -8.23 37.07 2.87
CA ARG A 576 -9.02 37.25 4.11
C ARG A 576 -9.97 38.45 3.99
N VAL A 577 -11.22 38.26 4.40
CA VAL A 577 -12.25 39.31 4.42
C VAL A 577 -11.87 40.43 5.38
N PHE A 578 -11.36 40.05 6.56
CA PHE A 578 -10.86 41.00 7.55
C PHE A 578 -9.36 40.79 7.79
N PRO A 579 -8.50 41.77 7.43
CA PRO A 579 -7.07 41.64 7.63
C PRO A 579 -6.72 41.55 9.12
N ARG A 580 -5.70 40.73 9.44
CA ARG A 580 -5.16 40.55 10.79
C ARG A 580 -3.65 40.78 10.78
N SER A 581 -3.14 41.42 11.83
CA SER A 581 -1.71 41.60 12.06
C SER A 581 -1.22 40.62 13.11
N ALA A 582 0.02 40.14 13.01
CA ALA A 582 0.62 39.22 13.99
C ALA A 582 0.55 39.72 15.44
N GLY A 583 0.56 41.06 15.66
CA GLY A 583 0.44 41.67 16.99
C GLY A 583 -0.91 41.50 17.70
N ILE A 584 -1.88 40.80 17.09
CA ILE A 584 -3.15 40.45 17.76
C ILE A 584 -3.03 39.19 18.63
N ILE A 585 -2.07 38.31 18.37
CA ILE A 585 -1.90 37.07 19.13
C ILE A 585 -1.56 37.41 20.59
N GLY A 586 -2.30 36.81 21.54
CA GLY A 586 -2.22 37.09 22.97
C GLY A 586 -2.96 38.35 23.44
N ARG A 587 -3.64 39.08 22.54
CA ARG A 587 -4.45 40.25 22.91
C ARG A 587 -5.86 39.82 23.31
N GLN A 588 -6.43 40.45 24.36
CA GLN A 588 -7.84 40.20 24.71
C GLN A 588 -8.80 40.65 23.60
N VAL A 589 -9.80 39.82 23.32
CA VAL A 589 -10.77 40.00 22.21
C VAL A 589 -11.51 41.35 22.28
N LYS A 590 -11.79 41.84 23.49
CA LYS A 590 -12.44 43.14 23.71
C LYS A 590 -11.64 44.33 23.20
N TYR A 591 -10.31 44.22 23.14
CA TYR A 591 -9.44 45.27 22.60
C TYR A 591 -9.23 45.17 21.09
N CYS A 592 -9.70 44.08 20.46
CA CYS A 592 -9.59 43.85 19.03
C CYS A 592 -10.75 44.47 18.24
N HIS A 593 -11.74 45.04 18.92
CA HIS A 593 -12.95 45.61 18.34
C HIS A 593 -13.11 47.11 18.67
N PRO A 594 -13.72 47.91 17.78
CA PRO A 594 -14.03 49.31 18.07
C PRO A 594 -14.97 49.46 19.28
N PRO A 595 -14.86 50.53 20.09
CA PRO A 595 -15.68 50.71 21.31
C PRO A 595 -17.19 50.56 21.11
N LYS A 596 -17.70 50.92 19.93
CA LYS A 596 -19.11 50.79 19.55
C LYS A 596 -19.62 49.35 19.42
N SER A 597 -18.74 48.36 19.29
CA SER A 597 -19.10 46.95 19.08
C SER A 597 -18.54 46.00 20.15
N VAL A 598 -17.68 46.48 21.07
CA VAL A 598 -17.11 45.64 22.15
C VAL A 598 -18.19 45.00 23.01
N HIS A 599 -19.24 45.75 23.37
CA HIS A 599 -20.33 45.24 24.21
C HIS A 599 -21.09 44.06 23.57
N ILE A 600 -21.12 43.97 22.24
CA ILE A 600 -21.74 42.85 21.52
C ILE A 600 -20.85 41.61 21.64
N VAL A 601 -19.54 41.79 21.48
CA VAL A 601 -18.54 40.71 21.59
C VAL A 601 -18.49 40.16 23.01
N GLU A 602 -18.44 41.03 24.01
CA GLU A 602 -18.47 40.63 25.43
C GLU A 602 -19.75 39.85 25.74
N LYS A 603 -20.91 40.31 25.24
CA LYS A 603 -22.17 39.58 25.39
C LYS A 603 -22.13 38.18 24.76
N ILE A 604 -21.59 38.02 23.56
CA ILE A 604 -21.45 36.71 22.90
C ILE A 604 -20.59 35.78 23.76
N VAL A 605 -19.42 36.26 24.20
CA VAL A 605 -18.49 35.49 25.03
C VAL A 605 -19.14 35.07 26.36
N ASP A 606 -19.82 35.99 27.04
CA ASP A 606 -20.49 35.70 28.32
C ASP A 606 -21.64 34.69 28.15
N THR A 607 -22.44 34.84 27.10
CA THR A 607 -23.51 33.89 26.75
C THR A 607 -22.92 32.50 26.44
N PHE A 608 -21.78 32.42 25.75
CA PHE A 608 -21.13 31.13 25.48
C PHE A 608 -20.51 30.50 26.74
N LYS A 609 -19.86 31.29 27.59
CA LYS A 609 -19.31 30.83 28.87
C LYS A 609 -20.39 30.27 29.79
N SER A 610 -21.55 30.93 29.84
CA SER A 610 -22.69 30.48 30.66
C SER A 610 -23.42 29.25 30.13
N GLY A 611 -23.20 28.88 28.86
CA GLY A 611 -23.91 27.77 28.22
C GLY A 611 -25.30 28.12 27.68
N GLU A 612 -25.72 29.39 27.76
CA GLU A 612 -27.03 29.83 27.27
C GLU A 612 -27.16 29.65 25.74
N LYS A 613 -26.06 29.85 24.99
CA LYS A 613 -25.98 29.59 23.55
C LYS A 613 -24.64 28.97 23.18
N ASN A 614 -24.63 28.27 22.04
CA ASN A 614 -23.42 27.71 21.44
C ASN A 614 -23.07 28.33 20.09
N GLU A 615 -23.94 29.17 19.53
CA GLU A 615 -23.70 29.84 18.25
C GLU A 615 -24.26 31.27 18.19
N ALA A 616 -23.66 32.11 17.35
CA ALA A 616 -24.14 33.44 16.99
C ALA A 616 -23.72 33.78 15.55
N ASN A 617 -24.67 34.15 14.71
CA ASN A 617 -24.46 34.32 13.27
C ASN A 617 -24.87 35.73 12.81
N PHE A 618 -24.09 36.32 11.91
CA PHE A 618 -24.31 37.65 11.32
C PHE A 618 -24.03 37.62 9.82
N TRP A 619 -24.70 38.47 9.06
CA TRP A 619 -24.40 38.68 7.65
C TRP A 619 -24.40 40.17 7.33
N ILE A 620 -23.42 40.60 6.55
CA ILE A 620 -23.26 41.99 6.13
C ILE A 620 -22.86 42.08 4.66
N ASN A 621 -23.27 43.17 4.00
CA ASN A 621 -22.65 43.57 2.75
C ASN A 621 -21.42 44.42 3.10
N PHE A 622 -20.23 43.97 2.69
CA PHE A 622 -18.98 44.66 2.96
C PHE A 622 -18.20 44.81 1.66
N HIS A 623 -18.09 46.04 1.18
CA HIS A 623 -17.65 46.35 -0.19
C HIS A 623 -18.44 45.57 -1.25
N ASP A 624 -17.78 44.79 -2.09
CA ASP A 624 -18.35 43.97 -3.15
C ASP A 624 -18.62 42.51 -2.73
N LYS A 625 -18.46 42.20 -1.44
CA LYS A 625 -18.60 40.86 -0.83
C LYS A 625 -19.89 40.74 0.00
N PHE A 626 -20.46 39.54 0.03
CA PHE A 626 -21.56 39.19 0.95
C PHE A 626 -20.99 38.32 2.06
N VAL A 627 -20.70 38.94 3.20
CA VAL A 627 -19.92 38.32 4.27
C VAL A 627 -20.85 37.67 5.28
N TYR A 628 -20.65 36.37 5.52
CA TYR A 628 -21.28 35.61 6.58
C TYR A 628 -20.28 35.37 7.71
N ILE A 629 -20.64 35.73 8.94
CA ILE A 629 -19.78 35.66 10.13
C ILE A 629 -20.49 34.79 11.16
N GLN A 630 -19.80 33.77 11.66
CA GLN A 630 -20.32 32.81 12.61
C GLN A 630 -19.39 32.72 13.81
N TYR A 631 -19.96 32.63 15.00
CA TYR A 631 -19.25 32.39 16.25
C TYR A 631 -19.77 31.10 16.85
N PHE A 632 -18.87 30.21 17.27
CA PHE A 632 -19.19 28.95 17.94
C PHE A 632 -18.51 28.87 19.29
N ALA A 633 -19.23 28.36 20.30
CA ALA A 633 -18.63 28.00 21.58
C ALA A 633 -17.83 26.70 21.43
N VAL A 634 -16.52 26.76 21.66
CA VAL A 634 -15.66 25.56 21.69
C VAL A 634 -15.77 24.94 23.08
N ARG A 635 -16.04 23.64 23.15
CA ARG A 635 -16.15 22.88 24.40
C ARG A 635 -15.34 21.60 24.31
N ASP A 636 -14.87 21.10 25.45
CA ASP A 636 -14.29 19.77 25.54
C ASP A 636 -15.36 18.67 25.70
N ASN A 637 -14.94 17.41 25.76
CA ASN A 637 -15.82 16.23 25.88
C ASN A 637 -16.68 16.24 27.15
N ASP A 638 -16.28 17.00 28.19
CA ASP A 638 -17.05 17.18 29.43
C ASP A 638 -18.03 18.38 29.34
N GLY A 639 -18.14 19.01 28.17
CA GLY A 639 -18.98 20.19 27.92
C GLY A 639 -18.42 21.50 28.48
N LYS A 640 -17.18 21.51 28.98
CA LYS A 640 -16.57 22.70 29.56
C LYS A 640 -16.15 23.67 28.46
N TYR A 641 -16.44 24.95 28.66
CA TYR A 641 -16.06 26.01 27.72
C TYR A 641 -14.54 26.13 27.58
N LYS A 642 -14.06 26.12 26.33
CA LYS A 642 -12.66 26.23 25.93
C LYS A 642 -12.36 27.44 25.06
N GLY A 643 -13.37 28.16 24.58
CA GLY A 643 -13.15 29.37 23.81
C GLY A 643 -14.25 29.67 22.82
N VAL A 644 -13.95 30.60 21.91
CA VAL A 644 -14.80 30.97 20.78
C VAL A 644 -14.06 30.74 19.49
N LEU A 645 -14.71 30.07 18.54
CA LEU A 645 -14.29 29.98 17.16
C LEU A 645 -15.10 30.98 16.32
N GLU A 646 -14.42 31.93 15.68
CA GLU A 646 -15.00 32.83 14.67
C GLU A 646 -14.67 32.27 13.28
N ILE A 647 -15.71 32.11 12.45
CA ILE A 647 -15.62 31.75 11.04
C ILE A 647 -16.19 32.90 10.21
N THR A 648 -15.47 33.37 9.20
CA THR A 648 -15.94 34.39 8.25
C THR A 648 -15.80 33.90 6.82
N TYR A 649 -16.84 34.08 6.00
CA TYR A 649 -16.91 33.59 4.63
C TYR A 649 -17.49 34.63 3.69
N ASP A 650 -16.90 34.80 2.50
CA ASP A 650 -17.56 35.50 1.40
C ASP A 650 -18.52 34.54 0.68
N ALA A 651 -19.78 34.58 1.08
CA ALA A 651 -20.83 33.71 0.58
C ALA A 651 -21.39 34.13 -0.79
N LYS A 652 -20.77 35.12 -1.46
CA LYS A 652 -21.19 35.57 -2.79
C LYS A 652 -21.15 34.44 -3.83
N THR A 653 -20.11 33.60 -3.81
CA THR A 653 -19.97 32.48 -4.77
C THR A 653 -21.10 31.48 -4.60
N VAL A 654 -21.32 30.98 -3.39
CA VAL A 654 -22.38 30.01 -3.10
C VAL A 654 -23.77 30.59 -3.39
N ARG A 655 -23.97 31.87 -3.08
CA ARG A 655 -25.25 32.56 -3.36
C ARG A 655 -25.59 32.68 -4.84
N ASN A 656 -24.59 32.61 -5.72
CA ASN A 656 -24.77 32.73 -7.18
C ASN A 656 -24.85 31.37 -7.88
N LEU A 657 -24.71 30.24 -7.17
CA LEU A 657 -24.85 28.91 -7.79
C LEU A 657 -26.30 28.66 -8.20
N GLU A 658 -26.49 28.15 -9.42
CA GLU A 658 -27.78 27.75 -9.97
C GLU A 658 -27.66 26.36 -10.62
N GLY A 659 -28.73 25.56 -10.60
CA GLY A 659 -28.74 24.22 -11.19
C GLY A 659 -27.88 23.20 -10.43
N GLU A 660 -27.28 22.25 -11.16
CA GLU A 660 -26.42 21.19 -10.62
C GLU A 660 -25.18 20.99 -11.51
N GLN A 661 -24.00 20.82 -10.89
CA GLN A 661 -22.77 20.41 -11.58
C GLN A 661 -22.29 19.09 -10.96
N ARG A 662 -22.50 17.97 -11.67
CA ARG A 662 -22.19 16.60 -11.20
C ARG A 662 -20.87 16.03 -11.72
N LEU A 663 -20.25 16.71 -12.68
CA LEU A 663 -18.99 16.33 -13.32
C LEU A 663 -18.05 17.54 -13.42
N LEU A 664 -16.76 17.26 -13.58
CA LEU A 664 -15.72 18.28 -13.82
C LEU A 664 -15.98 19.01 -15.14
N ASP A 665 -15.62 20.30 -15.22
CA ASP A 665 -15.76 21.16 -16.41
C ASP A 665 -14.41 21.52 -17.05
N TRP A 666 -13.38 20.71 -16.80
CA TRP A 666 -12.03 20.93 -17.32
C TRP A 666 -11.88 20.21 -18.67
N GLU A 667 -11.43 20.93 -19.71
CA GLU A 667 -10.96 20.34 -20.98
C GLU A 667 -9.58 19.70 -20.85
#